data_AF-A0A922CIQ1-F1
#
_entry.id   AF-A0A922CIQ1-F1
#
_cell.length_a   1.000
_cell.length_b   1.000
_cell.length_c   1.000
_cell.angle_alpha   90.00
_cell.angle_beta   90.00
_cell.angle_gamma   90.00
#
_symmetry.space_group_name_H-M   'P 1'
#
loop_
_entity.id
_entity.type
_entity.pdbx_description
1 polymer ?
#
loop_
_entity_poly.entity_id
_entity_poly.type
_entity_poly.pdbx_seq_one_letter_code
_entity_poly.pdbx_strand_id
1 'polypeptide(L)'
;MRKELNNDSMSPPRAMTLQGAGGRATPAAAAAAAVPAAAELARCPTSRATTLTHFIQDITLIRLCLLYVRQISPLYQNPVVSLPRLRANFNFSKRPLVKLKAVVNYILGFRTRTVYYDVKSLLVKTIVQLFVVAKSVTRWRRWRRGGRRRAGCRGARALFLLWLSGCGGRSEGRRDNDLHIGGIFPMEGEGGWQGGQACMPAAELALADVNARSDLLSGFKLLLHSNDSKCEPGLGASVMYNLLYNPPQKLLLLAGCSTVCTTVAEAAKMWNLMVLCYGASSPALSDRARFPTLFRTHPSATVHNPTRIKLMQKFGWSRIAILQQAEEVFISTVEDLEAHCKKAGIEIVTRQSFLSDPADAVRNLRRQDARVIVGLFYVVAARRVLCEVYKHRLYGKSYVWFFIGWYEDNWFETNLDREGIDCTVEQMREAAEGHLTTEALMWNQNSNQTTISGMTSEDFRSRLNEALREAGYDIDGERYPEGYQEAPLAYDAVWAVALAFNKTMEKLQKSGLSLKNFTYTNKRIADDIYEAINSTSFLGVSGLVAFSSQGDRIALTQIEQLTDNHYVKLGYYDTQADNLTWLDRERWVGGKVPPDRTVVVNELRTVSLPLFACMTALCIAGILAAIALIVFNVLHRHRRVIQWSHPACNTVMLCGCCVCLCAAIALGVDGRWVQPQHFSGLCAARAWLLATGFSMAYGAMFTKVWRVHRHTTKPKVDTKKRMHGWKLYTMVGGLLVVDAALLTAWQLRDPLQRRVEIFPLEAPRHHDDDVHIRPELEHCESKHNTVWLGVMYGYKGLVLVFGLFLAYETRSVKVRQINDSRYVGMSIYNVVVLCLITAPVTLVIASQQDAAFAFVSLAIVFCCFLSMALIFVPKVSSAIEISNTSYLKFCFTLEQYLIQQVKCLQKEERIRVLKQKLAEREAAAADGVTQDVQDEHI
;
A
#
# COMPACT_ATOMS: atom_id res chain seq x y z
N MET A 1 7.30 -23.03 -29.80
CA MET A 1 6.03 -23.63 -30.27
C MET A 1 4.99 -22.51 -30.24
N ARG A 2 4.20 -22.29 -31.31
CA ARG A 2 2.74 -22.51 -31.35
C ARG A 2 1.96 -22.06 -30.09
N LYS A 3 0.89 -21.25 -30.18
CA LYS A 3 0.26 -20.53 -31.32
C LYS A 3 -0.82 -19.57 -30.77
N GLU A 4 -0.94 -18.35 -31.30
CA GLU A 4 -2.23 -17.60 -31.55
C GLU A 4 -3.14 -17.21 -30.35
N LEU A 5 -4.07 -16.23 -30.40
CA LEU A 5 -4.47 -15.22 -31.42
C LEU A 5 -5.13 -13.97 -30.75
N ASN A 6 -4.77 -12.78 -31.23
CA ASN A 6 -5.53 -11.52 -31.47
C ASN A 6 -6.84 -11.11 -30.75
N ASN A 7 -6.88 -9.79 -30.41
CA ASN A 7 -7.92 -8.75 -30.70
C ASN A 7 -9.34 -8.87 -30.09
N ASP A 8 -10.19 -7.83 -30.01
CA ASP A 8 -10.02 -6.35 -29.92
C ASP A 8 -11.38 -5.70 -29.56
N SER A 9 -11.36 -4.62 -28.75
CA SER A 9 -12.45 -3.61 -28.66
C SER A 9 -13.86 -4.15 -28.27
N MET A 10 -14.96 -3.39 -28.12
CA MET A 10 -15.20 -1.93 -28.13
C MET A 10 -16.38 -1.62 -27.19
N SER A 11 -16.44 -0.41 -26.63
CA SER A 11 -17.61 0.18 -25.92
C SER A 11 -18.59 0.87 -26.90
N PRO A 12 -19.76 1.43 -26.49
CA PRO A 12 -20.40 1.55 -25.18
C PRO A 12 -21.88 1.03 -25.19
N PRO A 13 -22.78 1.48 -24.26
CA PRO A 13 -23.58 2.65 -24.62
C PRO A 13 -23.86 3.67 -23.49
N ARG A 14 -24.05 4.93 -23.90
CA ARG A 14 -24.77 6.00 -23.16
C ARG A 14 -26.29 5.82 -23.36
N ALA A 15 -27.21 6.50 -22.68
CA ALA A 15 -27.33 7.11 -21.34
C ALA A 15 -28.72 7.78 -21.30
N MET A 16 -29.37 7.93 -20.15
CA MET A 16 -30.39 8.97 -20.01
C MET A 16 -30.52 9.51 -18.59
N THR A 17 -30.68 10.83 -18.52
CA THR A 17 -30.74 11.66 -17.33
C THR A 17 -32.12 11.66 -16.67
N LEU A 18 -32.17 12.00 -15.38
CA LEU A 18 -33.09 13.02 -14.88
C LEU A 18 -32.55 13.63 -13.57
N GLN A 19 -32.91 14.89 -13.30
CA GLN A 19 -32.36 15.71 -12.22
C GLN A 19 -33.30 15.78 -11.01
N GLY A 20 -32.78 16.20 -9.86
CA GLY A 20 -33.57 16.41 -8.64
C GLY A 20 -33.96 17.87 -8.40
N ALA A 21 -35.27 18.12 -8.28
CA ALA A 21 -35.93 19.25 -7.61
C ALA A 21 -37.41 18.86 -7.42
N GLY A 22 -38.17 19.30 -6.41
CA GLY A 22 -37.85 20.16 -5.27
C GLY A 22 -39.09 20.97 -4.87
N GLY A 23 -39.86 20.55 -3.85
CA GLY A 23 -41.10 21.26 -3.47
C GLY A 23 -41.88 20.65 -2.31
N ARG A 24 -42.50 21.53 -1.51
CA ARG A 24 -43.47 21.25 -0.42
C ARG A 24 -44.85 20.87 -1.04
N ALA A 25 -45.86 20.33 -0.34
CA ALA A 25 -46.20 20.48 1.07
C ALA A 25 -47.04 19.31 1.70
N THR A 26 -47.35 19.49 2.97
CA THR A 26 -48.05 18.66 4.00
C THR A 26 -49.53 19.09 4.22
N PRO A 27 -50.33 18.50 5.15
CA PRO A 27 -50.49 17.12 5.66
C PRO A 27 -52.00 16.69 5.80
N ALA A 28 -52.32 15.81 6.80
CA ALA A 28 -53.62 15.33 7.35
C ALA A 28 -54.05 13.93 6.85
N ALA A 29 -54.22 12.87 7.67
CA ALA A 29 -54.98 12.63 8.92
C ALA A 29 -56.46 12.23 8.66
N ALA A 30 -57.12 11.33 9.41
CA ALA A 30 -56.70 10.29 10.38
C ALA A 30 -57.90 9.35 10.72
N ALA A 31 -57.65 8.20 11.38
CA ALA A 31 -58.65 7.36 12.09
C ALA A 31 -59.79 6.74 11.23
N ALA A 32 -60.74 5.94 11.79
CA ALA A 32 -60.56 4.70 12.57
C ALA A 32 -61.88 3.87 12.63
N ALA A 33 -61.74 2.55 12.81
CA ALA A 33 -62.70 1.63 13.46
C ALA A 33 -64.08 1.31 12.78
N ALA A 34 -64.78 0.39 13.46
CA ALA A 34 -66.17 -0.07 13.31
C ALA A 34 -66.51 -1.19 12.29
N VAL A 35 -67.34 -2.13 12.77
CA VAL A 35 -68.01 -3.24 12.07
C VAL A 35 -69.50 -3.17 12.42
N PRO A 36 -70.40 -3.38 11.45
CA PRO A 36 -71.48 -4.33 11.67
C PRO A 36 -71.74 -5.24 10.45
N ALA A 37 -72.58 -6.25 10.62
CA ALA A 37 -72.98 -7.19 9.57
C ALA A 37 -74.49 -7.49 9.61
N ALA A 38 -75.15 -7.67 8.46
CA ALA A 38 -76.38 -8.45 8.30
C ALA A 38 -76.78 -8.59 6.81
N ALA A 39 -77.27 -9.79 6.42
CA ALA A 39 -78.19 -10.05 5.27
C ALA A 39 -77.69 -9.73 3.82
N GLU A 40 -78.23 -10.31 2.73
CA GLU A 40 -79.37 -11.23 2.56
C GLU A 40 -79.24 -12.20 1.34
N LEU A 41 -80.00 -13.29 1.37
CA LEU A 41 -80.53 -14.16 0.29
C LEU A 41 -79.80 -14.38 -1.07
N ALA A 42 -79.16 -15.55 -1.15
CA ALA A 42 -79.35 -16.62 -2.16
C ALA A 42 -79.86 -16.31 -3.60
N ARG A 43 -79.06 -16.71 -4.61
CA ARG A 43 -79.54 -17.23 -5.92
C ARG A 43 -78.66 -18.36 -6.48
N CYS A 44 -79.30 -19.37 -7.08
CA CYS A 44 -78.74 -20.44 -7.91
C CYS A 44 -79.92 -21.12 -8.67
N PRO A 45 -79.72 -21.98 -9.69
CA PRO A 45 -78.49 -22.29 -10.42
C PRO A 45 -78.66 -22.19 -11.97
N THR A 46 -77.57 -22.34 -12.74
CA THR A 46 -77.64 -22.93 -14.10
C THR A 46 -76.38 -23.71 -14.46
N SER A 47 -76.58 -24.79 -15.21
CA SER A 47 -75.58 -25.77 -15.66
C SER A 47 -74.46 -25.18 -16.54
N ARG A 48 -73.21 -25.61 -16.29
CA ARG A 48 -72.36 -26.24 -17.33
C ARG A 48 -71.21 -27.05 -16.71
N ALA A 49 -71.03 -28.29 -17.17
CA ALA A 49 -69.97 -29.18 -16.72
C ALA A 49 -68.90 -29.37 -17.82
N THR A 50 -67.79 -28.60 -17.75
CA THR A 50 -66.60 -28.81 -18.60
C THR A 50 -65.33 -28.15 -18.02
N THR A 51 -64.78 -28.66 -16.92
CA THR A 51 -63.34 -28.50 -16.59
C THR A 51 -62.90 -29.46 -15.48
N LEU A 52 -62.22 -30.56 -15.85
CA LEU A 52 -61.57 -31.48 -14.90
C LEU A 52 -60.19 -31.94 -15.42
N THR A 53 -59.44 -31.02 -16.01
CA THR A 53 -58.16 -31.30 -16.71
C THR A 53 -57.06 -30.27 -16.42
N HIS A 54 -57.19 -29.42 -15.39
CA HIS A 54 -56.16 -28.48 -14.95
C HIS A 54 -55.78 -28.64 -13.48
N PHE A 55 -55.24 -29.82 -13.12
CA PHE A 55 -54.43 -29.98 -11.89
C PHE A 55 -53.29 -31.01 -12.03
N ILE A 56 -52.83 -31.24 -13.27
CA ILE A 56 -51.63 -32.05 -13.59
C ILE A 56 -50.76 -31.27 -14.58
N GLN A 57 -50.31 -30.06 -14.21
CA GLN A 57 -49.45 -29.26 -15.09
C GLN A 57 -48.42 -28.36 -14.38
N ASP A 58 -47.89 -28.81 -13.25
CA ASP A 58 -46.72 -28.22 -12.58
C ASP A 58 -45.51 -29.16 -12.51
N ILE A 59 -45.35 -30.03 -13.54
CA ILE A 59 -44.06 -30.67 -13.84
C ILE A 59 -43.32 -29.82 -14.88
N THR A 60 -43.18 -28.53 -14.56
CA THR A 60 -42.73 -27.50 -15.51
C THR A 60 -41.50 -26.72 -15.00
N LEU A 61 -41.10 -26.90 -13.74
CA LEU A 61 -39.83 -26.36 -13.20
C LEU A 61 -38.59 -27.20 -13.54
N ILE A 62 -38.75 -28.48 -13.90
CA ILE A 62 -37.62 -29.38 -14.22
C ILE A 62 -37.11 -29.19 -15.66
N ARG A 63 -37.92 -28.63 -16.57
CA ARG A 63 -37.49 -28.29 -17.94
C ARG A 63 -36.65 -27.02 -18.06
N LEU A 64 -36.63 -26.14 -17.05
CA LEU A 64 -35.75 -24.95 -17.07
C LEU A 64 -34.28 -25.26 -16.72
N CYS A 65 -33.99 -26.36 -16.02
CA CYS A 65 -32.59 -26.73 -15.69
C CYS A 65 -31.86 -27.57 -16.76
N LEU A 66 -32.52 -27.90 -17.87
CA LEU A 66 -31.91 -28.62 -19.01
C LEU A 66 -31.94 -27.81 -20.33
N LEU A 67 -32.06 -26.49 -20.22
CA LEU A 67 -31.99 -25.52 -21.34
C LEU A 67 -30.91 -24.44 -21.13
N TYR A 68 -29.82 -24.77 -20.40
CA TYR A 68 -28.68 -23.86 -20.19
C TYR A 68 -27.32 -24.47 -20.59
N VAL A 69 -27.32 -25.55 -21.38
CA VAL A 69 -26.09 -26.21 -21.87
C VAL A 69 -26.17 -26.53 -23.37
N ARG A 70 -26.44 -25.50 -24.21
CA ARG A 70 -25.91 -25.35 -25.58
C ARG A 70 -26.36 -24.05 -26.28
N GLN A 71 -25.50 -23.59 -27.19
CA GLN A 71 -25.66 -22.55 -28.22
C GLN A 71 -25.73 -21.05 -27.82
N ILE A 72 -24.57 -20.42 -28.01
CA ILE A 72 -24.39 -19.09 -28.61
C ILE A 72 -23.33 -19.28 -29.72
N SER A 73 -23.54 -19.04 -31.02
CA SER A 73 -24.81 -18.84 -31.76
C SER A 73 -25.07 -19.97 -32.78
N PRO A 74 -24.64 -19.97 -34.07
CA PRO A 74 -23.81 -19.02 -34.83
C PRO A 74 -24.52 -18.30 -36.01
N LEU A 75 -23.96 -17.19 -36.47
CA LEU A 75 -24.16 -16.52 -37.78
C LEU A 75 -22.85 -15.73 -38.09
N TYR A 76 -22.37 -15.49 -39.32
CA TYR A 76 -22.97 -15.62 -40.66
C TYR A 76 -22.10 -16.47 -41.64
N GLN A 77 -22.19 -16.24 -42.95
CA GLN A 77 -21.95 -17.22 -44.03
C GLN A 77 -20.61 -17.10 -44.83
N ASN A 78 -20.05 -18.26 -45.23
CA ASN A 78 -19.62 -18.73 -46.60
C ASN A 78 -19.10 -17.73 -47.67
N PRO A 79 -18.25 -18.15 -48.67
CA PRO A 79 -18.44 -19.42 -49.43
C PRO A 79 -17.23 -20.19 -50.06
N VAL A 80 -17.51 -21.46 -50.43
CA VAL A 80 -17.12 -22.17 -51.69
C VAL A 80 -15.71 -22.83 -51.88
N VAL A 81 -15.72 -24.19 -51.91
CA VAL A 81 -15.11 -25.14 -52.92
C VAL A 81 -13.56 -25.24 -53.05
N SER A 82 -12.92 -26.43 -53.15
CA SER A 82 -13.33 -27.84 -52.94
C SER A 82 -12.12 -28.81 -52.78
N LEU A 83 -12.42 -30.06 -52.36
CA LEU A 83 -11.58 -31.27 -52.41
C LEU A 83 -11.03 -31.60 -53.85
N PRO A 84 -10.10 -32.59 -54.07
CA PRO A 84 -9.89 -33.82 -53.29
C PRO A 84 -8.46 -34.47 -53.19
N ARG A 85 -8.44 -35.66 -52.56
CA ARG A 85 -7.57 -36.87 -52.79
C ARG A 85 -6.23 -37.03 -52.07
N LEU A 86 -5.98 -38.30 -51.71
CA LEU A 86 -4.85 -38.83 -50.95
C LEU A 86 -4.43 -40.19 -51.56
N ARG A 87 -3.19 -40.30 -52.05
CA ARG A 87 -2.42 -41.49 -52.52
C ARG A 87 -1.04 -40.94 -52.93
N ALA A 88 0.14 -41.49 -52.61
CA ALA A 88 0.58 -42.54 -51.67
C ALA A 88 2.08 -42.19 -51.30
N ASN A 89 3.10 -43.03 -51.04
CA ASN A 89 3.28 -44.49 -50.99
C ASN A 89 4.58 -44.88 -50.22
N PHE A 90 4.86 -46.19 -50.12
CA PHE A 90 6.18 -46.85 -49.91
C PHE A 90 7.18 -46.36 -48.81
N ASN A 91 7.04 -46.95 -47.62
CA ASN A 91 7.94 -47.95 -46.98
C ASN A 91 9.51 -47.85 -46.93
N PHE A 92 10.04 -48.32 -45.78
CA PHE A 92 11.37 -48.92 -45.50
C PHE A 92 12.69 -48.09 -45.37
N SER A 93 13.01 -47.77 -44.10
CA SER A 93 14.21 -48.23 -43.33
C SER A 93 15.66 -47.98 -43.79
N LYS A 94 16.46 -47.34 -42.89
CA LYS A 94 17.65 -47.93 -42.23
C LYS A 94 18.21 -47.05 -41.08
N ARG A 95 19.01 -47.66 -40.18
CA ARG A 95 19.92 -47.06 -39.15
C ARG A 95 21.33 -47.72 -39.33
N PRO A 96 22.35 -47.63 -38.43
CA PRO A 96 22.69 -46.73 -37.29
C PRO A 96 24.19 -46.24 -37.33
N LEU A 97 24.83 -46.01 -36.16
CA LEU A 97 26.29 -45.91 -35.85
C LEU A 97 26.98 -44.52 -35.92
N VAL A 98 28.00 -44.17 -35.09
CA VAL A 98 28.24 -44.48 -33.65
C VAL A 98 29.20 -43.45 -32.97
N LYS A 99 29.26 -43.52 -31.63
CA LYS A 99 29.90 -42.65 -30.61
C LYS A 99 31.39 -42.21 -30.77
N LEU A 100 31.64 -40.91 -30.47
CA LEU A 100 32.49 -40.36 -29.38
C LEU A 100 34.01 -40.69 -29.29
N LYS A 101 34.88 -39.66 -29.43
CA LYS A 101 35.82 -39.17 -28.37
C LYS A 101 36.62 -37.92 -28.77
N ALA A 102 37.28 -37.30 -27.79
CA ALA A 102 38.27 -36.23 -27.93
C ALA A 102 39.63 -36.65 -27.34
N VAL A 103 40.60 -35.71 -27.28
CA VAL A 103 41.91 -35.71 -26.57
C VAL A 103 43.18 -35.90 -27.43
N VAL A 104 43.76 -34.74 -27.80
CA VAL A 104 45.22 -34.38 -27.75
C VAL A 104 46.20 -35.01 -28.77
N ASN A 105 47.31 -34.27 -28.99
CA ASN A 105 48.47 -34.51 -29.87
C ASN A 105 48.26 -34.20 -31.38
N TYR A 106 49.25 -33.70 -32.14
CA TYR A 106 50.66 -33.40 -31.82
C TYR A 106 51.21 -32.12 -32.52
N ILE A 107 52.46 -31.78 -32.23
CA ILE A 107 53.23 -30.61 -32.72
C ILE A 107 54.02 -30.96 -34.01
N LEU A 108 54.61 -29.93 -34.66
CA LEU A 108 55.42 -29.92 -35.92
C LEU A 108 54.58 -29.70 -37.19
N GLY A 109 54.85 -28.75 -38.11
CA GLY A 109 55.75 -27.59 -38.08
C GLY A 109 56.84 -27.59 -39.17
N PHE A 110 56.71 -26.76 -40.21
CA PHE A 110 57.83 -26.22 -41.03
C PHE A 110 57.42 -24.97 -41.83
N ARG A 111 58.39 -24.30 -42.49
CA ARG A 111 58.27 -22.98 -43.17
C ARG A 111 57.98 -23.07 -44.67
N THR A 112 57.32 -22.04 -45.24
CA THR A 112 57.80 -21.34 -46.46
C THR A 112 57.22 -19.92 -46.70
N ARG A 113 58.10 -18.91 -46.60
CA ARG A 113 58.23 -17.63 -47.35
C ARG A 113 57.03 -16.86 -47.98
N THR A 114 56.84 -15.63 -47.47
CA THR A 114 56.66 -14.31 -48.15
C THR A 114 55.51 -14.03 -49.12
N VAL A 115 54.74 -12.97 -48.82
CA VAL A 115 54.74 -11.65 -49.55
C VAL A 115 54.11 -10.55 -48.65
N TYR A 116 54.36 -9.27 -48.97
CA TYR A 116 53.86 -8.00 -48.37
C TYR A 116 52.41 -7.98 -47.84
N TYR A 117 51.99 -7.13 -46.89
CA TYR A 117 52.63 -5.97 -46.21
C TYR A 117 52.41 -6.08 -44.67
N ASP A 118 53.35 -5.61 -43.83
CA ASP A 118 53.23 -5.73 -42.36
C ASP A 118 52.48 -4.56 -41.71
N VAL A 119 51.67 -4.87 -40.69
CA VAL A 119 51.02 -3.91 -39.79
C VAL A 119 51.67 -4.07 -38.42
N LYS A 120 52.27 -3.01 -37.86
CA LYS A 120 52.74 -3.07 -36.47
C LYS A 120 52.50 -1.80 -35.66
N SER A 121 52.06 -2.07 -34.44
CA SER A 121 51.81 -1.13 -33.35
C SER A 121 53.01 -1.06 -32.42
N LEU A 122 52.95 -0.13 -31.46
CA LEU A 122 53.84 0.09 -30.31
C LEU A 122 55.26 0.59 -30.63
N LEU A 123 55.74 1.45 -29.71
CA LEU A 123 56.87 2.39 -29.86
C LEU A 123 56.56 3.48 -30.93
N VAL A 124 56.67 4.79 -30.67
CA VAL A 124 57.33 5.52 -29.57
C VAL A 124 56.42 6.67 -29.09
N LYS A 125 55.95 6.65 -27.83
CA LYS A 125 55.36 7.81 -27.14
C LYS A 125 55.58 7.81 -25.60
N THR A 126 56.79 7.50 -25.15
CA THR A 126 57.23 7.86 -23.79
C THR A 126 58.76 8.06 -23.75
N ILE A 127 59.16 9.18 -23.14
CA ILE A 127 60.52 9.50 -22.66
C ILE A 127 61.69 9.33 -23.67
N VAL A 128 61.98 10.41 -24.39
CA VAL A 128 63.38 10.89 -24.50
C VAL A 128 63.37 12.39 -24.20
N GLN A 129 63.72 12.73 -22.96
CA GLN A 129 64.04 14.09 -22.53
C GLN A 129 65.35 13.98 -21.74
N LEU A 130 66.37 14.75 -22.12
CA LEU A 130 67.77 14.68 -21.61
C LEU A 130 68.55 13.41 -22.09
N PHE A 131 69.89 13.42 -22.26
CA PHE A 131 70.91 14.47 -21.97
C PHE A 131 72.18 14.30 -22.88
N VAL A 132 73.00 15.37 -22.97
CA VAL A 132 74.44 15.45 -23.36
C VAL A 132 74.76 15.41 -24.88
N VAL A 133 75.30 16.44 -25.56
CA VAL A 133 76.48 17.35 -25.39
C VAL A 133 77.79 16.68 -25.92
N ALA A 134 78.66 17.27 -26.75
CA ALA A 134 78.97 18.68 -27.10
C ALA A 134 79.51 18.87 -28.56
N LYS A 135 79.83 20.14 -28.91
CA LYS A 135 80.73 20.61 -30.02
C LYS A 135 80.21 20.45 -31.47
N SER A 136 80.63 21.24 -32.48
CA SER A 136 81.14 22.64 -32.50
C SER A 136 81.27 23.19 -33.93
N VAL A 137 80.74 24.40 -34.18
CA VAL A 137 81.42 25.53 -34.88
C VAL A 137 81.78 25.41 -36.40
N THR A 138 81.61 26.54 -37.14
CA THR A 138 82.12 26.85 -38.51
C THR A 138 81.50 26.09 -39.72
N ARG A 139 81.43 26.62 -40.97
CA ARG A 139 81.91 27.89 -41.58
C ARG A 139 81.23 28.24 -42.95
N TRP A 140 81.58 29.45 -43.46
CA TRP A 140 81.48 29.95 -44.87
C TRP A 140 80.07 30.33 -45.37
N ARG A 141 79.78 31.57 -45.82
CA ARG A 141 80.29 32.44 -46.93
C ARG A 141 79.38 32.29 -48.18
N ARG A 142 78.61 33.34 -48.55
CA ARG A 142 78.89 34.36 -49.60
C ARG A 142 78.88 33.79 -51.04
N TRP A 143 78.34 34.46 -52.07
CA TRP A 143 78.49 35.90 -52.34
C TRP A 143 77.58 36.47 -53.48
N ARG A 144 77.10 37.73 -53.31
CA ARG A 144 76.72 38.72 -54.36
C ARG A 144 75.50 38.36 -55.29
N ARG A 145 74.82 39.33 -55.95
CA ARG A 145 75.11 40.76 -56.22
C ARG A 145 73.84 41.63 -56.42
N GLY A 146 73.87 42.91 -55.99
CA GLY A 146 72.99 44.01 -56.47
C GLY A 146 71.86 44.47 -55.51
N GLY A 147 71.50 45.77 -55.40
CA GLY A 147 72.25 46.98 -55.79
C GLY A 147 71.43 48.28 -55.95
N ARG A 148 71.74 49.33 -55.15
CA ARG A 148 71.17 50.73 -55.17
C ARG A 148 69.74 50.84 -54.58
N ARG A 149 69.25 51.99 -54.05
CA ARG A 149 69.72 53.40 -54.12
C ARG A 149 69.24 54.26 -52.91
N ARG A 150 70.15 55.12 -52.38
CA ARG A 150 69.97 56.47 -51.73
C ARG A 150 69.05 56.73 -50.51
N ALA A 151 69.73 57.20 -49.45
CA ALA A 151 69.59 58.49 -48.75
C ALA A 151 68.54 58.70 -47.62
N GLY A 152 69.01 59.34 -46.53
CA GLY A 152 68.20 59.76 -45.37
C GLY A 152 69.06 60.10 -44.14
N CYS A 153 69.72 61.27 -44.12
CA CYS A 153 70.54 61.73 -42.99
C CYS A 153 69.91 62.92 -42.26
N ARG A 154 69.87 62.89 -40.91
CA ARG A 154 70.21 63.98 -39.96
C ARG A 154 69.70 63.67 -38.53
N GLY A 155 70.49 64.03 -37.52
CA GLY A 155 70.12 64.01 -36.10
C GLY A 155 70.14 62.62 -35.42
N ALA A 156 70.53 62.48 -34.15
CA ALA A 156 71.34 63.38 -33.33
C ALA A 156 72.14 62.58 -32.28
N ARG A 157 73.47 62.51 -32.40
CA ARG A 157 74.36 62.00 -31.32
C ARG A 157 74.66 63.12 -30.31
N ALA A 158 73.62 63.53 -29.57
CA ALA A 158 73.69 64.67 -28.65
C ALA A 158 72.76 64.53 -27.43
N LEU A 159 72.56 63.30 -26.92
CA LEU A 159 71.61 63.01 -25.83
C LEU A 159 72.03 61.82 -24.96
N PHE A 160 73.33 61.70 -24.67
CA PHE A 160 73.90 60.60 -23.85
C PHE A 160 74.73 61.07 -22.65
N LEU A 161 74.83 62.40 -22.41
CA LEU A 161 75.67 62.99 -21.35
C LEU A 161 74.98 64.19 -20.65
N LEU A 162 73.64 64.21 -20.60
CA LEU A 162 72.88 65.31 -19.99
C LEU A 162 71.62 64.84 -19.24
N TRP A 163 71.70 63.67 -18.57
CA TRP A 163 70.63 63.13 -17.72
C TRP A 163 71.16 62.43 -16.45
N LEU A 164 72.19 63.02 -15.83
CA LEU A 164 72.81 62.54 -14.57
C LEU A 164 72.76 63.58 -13.43
N SER A 165 71.98 64.64 -13.60
CA SER A 165 71.81 65.72 -12.60
C SER A 165 70.46 66.40 -12.80
N GLY A 166 69.36 65.75 -12.39
CA GLY A 166 68.01 66.25 -12.72
C GLY A 166 66.81 65.57 -12.06
N CYS A 167 66.98 64.43 -11.37
CA CYS A 167 65.94 63.85 -10.53
C CYS A 167 66.49 63.61 -9.12
N GLY A 168 66.14 64.49 -8.18
CA GLY A 168 66.13 64.11 -6.78
C GLY A 168 65.09 63.01 -6.62
N GLY A 169 65.54 61.77 -6.44
CA GLY A 169 64.66 60.63 -6.23
C GLY A 169 63.84 60.86 -4.98
N ARG A 170 62.60 61.33 -5.14
CA ARG A 170 61.61 61.43 -4.08
C ARG A 170 61.34 59.99 -3.65
N SER A 171 62.01 59.54 -2.60
CA SER A 171 61.81 58.22 -2.04
C SER A 171 60.31 58.06 -1.76
N GLU A 172 59.67 57.10 -2.42
CA GLU A 172 58.36 56.67 -1.96
C GLU A 172 58.53 56.23 -0.51
N GLY A 173 57.88 56.97 0.39
CA GLY A 173 57.98 56.69 1.81
C GLY A 173 57.48 55.29 2.04
N ARG A 174 58.39 54.39 2.45
CA ARG A 174 58.09 53.04 2.91
C ARG A 174 56.91 53.13 3.86
N ARG A 175 55.74 52.66 3.43
CA ARG A 175 54.50 52.70 4.21
C ARG A 175 54.61 51.70 5.34
N ASP A 176 55.25 52.13 6.43
CA ASP A 176 55.79 51.19 7.40
C ASP A 176 54.69 50.48 8.22
N ASN A 177 53.44 50.93 8.14
CA ASN A 177 52.31 50.49 8.98
C ASN A 177 51.27 49.62 8.23
N ASP A 178 51.59 49.05 7.08
CA ASP A 178 50.69 48.11 6.41
C ASP A 178 50.73 46.73 7.14
N LEU A 179 49.55 46.14 7.38
CA LEU A 179 49.33 44.78 7.90
C LEU A 179 48.80 43.90 6.76
N HIS A 180 49.30 42.67 6.63
CA HIS A 180 48.95 41.82 5.49
C HIS A 180 48.31 40.50 5.91
N ILE A 181 47.27 40.10 5.18
CA ILE A 181 46.63 38.79 5.27
C ILE A 181 46.59 38.12 3.89
N GLY A 182 46.62 36.78 3.86
CA GLY A 182 46.49 36.00 2.64
C GLY A 182 45.04 35.62 2.37
N GLY A 183 44.66 35.47 1.10
CA GLY A 183 43.33 35.05 0.68
C GLY A 183 43.39 33.91 -0.33
N ILE A 184 42.57 32.89 -0.12
CA ILE A 184 42.51 31.69 -0.98
C ILE A 184 41.03 31.50 -1.36
N PHE A 185 40.65 32.17 -2.46
CA PHE A 185 39.28 32.21 -2.96
C PHE A 185 39.14 31.23 -4.14
N PRO A 186 38.02 30.52 -4.32
CA PRO A 186 37.76 29.73 -5.51
C PRO A 186 36.92 30.55 -6.50
N MET A 187 37.54 31.05 -7.57
CA MET A 187 36.90 31.95 -8.55
C MET A 187 36.42 31.20 -9.78
N GLU A 188 37.30 30.39 -10.38
CA GLU A 188 37.03 29.56 -11.56
C GLU A 188 36.96 28.06 -11.18
N GLY A 189 36.57 27.20 -12.12
CA GLY A 189 36.66 25.74 -11.97
C GLY A 189 35.68 24.97 -12.85
N GLU A 190 35.93 23.67 -13.03
CA GLU A 190 34.97 22.72 -13.64
C GLU A 190 34.29 21.82 -12.58
N GLY A 191 34.62 22.01 -11.30
CA GLY A 191 34.04 21.30 -10.17
C GLY A 191 34.46 21.90 -8.83
N GLY A 192 33.82 21.50 -7.74
CA GLY A 192 33.96 22.15 -6.43
C GLY A 192 32.89 23.23 -6.22
N TRP A 193 33.20 24.23 -5.39
CA TRP A 193 32.35 25.39 -5.07
C TRP A 193 33.10 26.66 -5.48
N GLN A 194 32.51 27.45 -6.38
CA GLN A 194 33.10 28.67 -6.96
C GLN A 194 32.69 29.94 -6.19
N GLY A 195 32.36 29.81 -4.90
CA GLY A 195 31.84 30.89 -4.07
C GLY A 195 32.78 32.08 -3.82
N GLY A 196 34.00 32.07 -4.33
CA GLY A 196 34.86 33.25 -4.37
C GLY A 196 34.25 34.40 -5.17
N GLN A 197 33.40 34.11 -6.16
CA GLN A 197 32.79 35.10 -7.05
C GLN A 197 32.04 36.21 -6.30
N ALA A 198 31.25 35.88 -5.27
CA ALA A 198 30.65 36.88 -4.37
C ALA A 198 31.45 37.12 -3.08
N CYS A 199 32.14 36.10 -2.55
CA CYS A 199 32.88 36.25 -1.29
C CYS A 199 34.12 37.16 -1.38
N MET A 200 34.78 37.25 -2.54
CA MET A 200 35.93 38.16 -2.71
C MET A 200 35.50 39.64 -2.72
N PRO A 201 34.51 40.08 -3.53
CA PRO A 201 33.93 41.43 -3.41
C PRO A 201 33.45 41.76 -2.00
N ALA A 202 32.80 40.81 -1.30
CA ALA A 202 32.36 41.01 0.07
C ALA A 202 33.53 41.21 1.06
N ALA A 203 34.63 40.46 0.90
CA ALA A 203 35.85 40.67 1.70
C ALA A 203 36.51 42.03 1.37
N GLU A 204 36.47 42.49 0.13
CA GLU A 204 36.99 43.80 -0.28
C GLU A 204 36.16 44.97 0.26
N LEU A 205 34.83 44.85 0.27
CA LEU A 205 33.93 45.80 0.94
C LEU A 205 34.25 45.89 2.45
N ALA A 206 34.47 44.76 3.13
CA ALA A 206 34.86 44.74 4.53
C ALA A 206 36.24 45.40 4.77
N LEU A 207 37.20 45.19 3.87
CA LEU A 207 38.51 45.85 3.95
C LEU A 207 38.42 47.36 3.74
N ALA A 208 37.51 47.84 2.88
CA ALA A 208 37.25 49.27 2.73
C ALA A 208 36.67 49.84 4.03
N ASP A 209 35.63 49.21 4.58
CA ASP A 209 34.93 49.69 5.78
C ASP A 209 35.83 49.65 7.05
N VAL A 210 36.61 48.59 7.23
CA VAL A 210 37.59 48.45 8.33
C VAL A 210 38.67 49.52 8.25
N ASN A 211 39.22 49.79 7.06
CA ASN A 211 40.28 50.79 6.88
C ASN A 211 39.77 52.25 6.86
N ALA A 212 38.45 52.47 6.75
CA ALA A 212 37.85 53.79 6.85
C ALA A 212 37.67 54.25 8.32
N ARG A 213 37.65 53.31 9.27
CA ARG A 213 37.53 53.60 10.71
C ARG A 213 38.85 54.04 11.30
N SER A 214 38.84 55.18 11.99
CA SER A 214 40.01 55.73 12.71
C SER A 214 40.17 55.18 14.13
N ASP A 215 39.12 54.56 14.68
CA ASP A 215 39.08 53.95 16.02
C ASP A 215 39.51 52.47 16.03
N LEU A 216 39.62 51.84 14.86
CA LEU A 216 39.99 50.45 14.66
C LEU A 216 41.38 50.36 13.98
N LEU A 217 42.26 49.49 14.49
CA LEU A 217 43.64 49.32 13.99
C LEU A 217 44.43 50.64 13.93
N SER A 218 44.21 51.55 14.88
CA SER A 218 44.68 52.94 14.86
C SER A 218 46.14 53.09 14.41
N GLY A 219 46.35 53.77 13.28
CA GLY A 219 47.68 54.03 12.69
C GLY A 219 48.21 52.96 11.74
N PHE A 220 47.48 51.86 11.51
CA PHE A 220 47.80 50.78 10.57
C PHE A 220 46.79 50.70 9.41
N LYS A 221 47.12 49.94 8.36
CA LYS A 221 46.18 49.61 7.26
C LYS A 221 46.18 48.10 6.99
N LEU A 222 45.01 47.47 6.94
CA LEU A 222 44.86 46.05 6.60
C LEU A 222 44.78 45.84 5.08
N LEU A 223 45.60 44.94 4.54
CA LEU A 223 45.68 44.62 3.11
C LEU A 223 45.58 43.10 2.87
N LEU A 224 44.77 42.71 1.91
CA LEU A 224 44.58 41.32 1.48
C LEU A 224 45.40 41.01 0.23
N HIS A 225 46.03 39.84 0.22
CA HIS A 225 46.72 39.26 -0.93
C HIS A 225 45.96 37.99 -1.33
N SER A 226 45.02 38.09 -2.27
CA SER A 226 44.20 36.97 -2.75
C SER A 226 44.85 36.25 -3.95
N ASN A 227 44.47 34.99 -4.18
CA ASN A 227 44.73 34.27 -5.43
C ASN A 227 43.69 33.15 -5.62
N ASP A 228 43.48 32.71 -6.87
CA ASP A 228 42.50 31.66 -7.19
C ASP A 228 43.01 30.26 -6.85
N SER A 229 42.14 29.46 -6.21
CA SER A 229 42.37 28.09 -5.79
C SER A 229 41.55 27.04 -6.54
N LYS A 230 40.53 27.47 -7.31
CA LYS A 230 39.56 26.62 -8.03
C LYS A 230 38.91 25.50 -7.21
N CYS A 231 38.88 25.64 -5.88
CA CYS A 231 38.50 24.60 -4.92
C CYS A 231 39.35 23.29 -5.01
N GLU A 232 40.50 23.33 -5.70
CA GLU A 232 41.42 22.20 -5.81
C GLU A 232 42.46 22.21 -4.66
N PRO A 233 42.60 21.12 -3.87
CA PRO A 233 43.62 21.01 -2.82
C PRO A 233 45.05 21.29 -3.28
N GLY A 234 45.44 20.81 -4.47
CA GLY A 234 46.78 20.98 -5.02
C GLY A 234 47.09 22.44 -5.38
N LEU A 235 46.14 23.13 -6.03
CA LEU A 235 46.28 24.55 -6.34
C LEU A 235 46.20 25.42 -5.08
N GLY A 236 45.27 25.13 -4.17
CA GLY A 236 45.17 25.80 -2.87
C GLY A 236 46.46 25.72 -2.03
N ALA A 237 47.13 24.56 -2.00
CA ALA A 237 48.44 24.41 -1.38
C ALA A 237 49.54 25.22 -2.11
N SER A 238 49.53 25.25 -3.44
CA SER A 238 50.45 26.07 -4.24
C SER A 238 50.28 27.57 -3.97
N VAL A 239 49.03 28.05 -3.90
CA VAL A 239 48.67 29.43 -3.52
C VAL A 239 49.14 29.73 -2.11
N MET A 240 48.90 28.84 -1.14
CA MET A 240 49.41 28.99 0.22
C MET A 240 50.93 29.15 0.23
N TYR A 241 51.69 28.27 -0.43
CA TYR A 241 53.15 28.39 -0.48
C TYR A 241 53.63 29.68 -1.14
N ASN A 242 52.96 30.13 -2.22
CA ASN A 242 53.23 31.42 -2.85
C ASN A 242 53.01 32.59 -1.87
N LEU A 243 51.89 32.59 -1.15
CA LEU A 243 51.58 33.60 -0.12
C LEU A 243 52.57 33.56 1.06
N LEU A 244 53.06 32.39 1.46
CA LEU A 244 53.98 32.24 2.60
C LEU A 244 55.40 32.69 2.29
N TYR A 245 55.96 32.24 1.16
CA TYR A 245 57.38 32.43 0.84
C TYR A 245 57.69 33.75 0.12
N ASN A 246 56.72 34.36 -0.57
CA ASN A 246 56.92 35.66 -1.21
C ASN A 246 56.51 36.81 -0.28
N PRO A 247 57.35 37.87 -0.15
CA PRO A 247 57.02 39.03 0.68
C PRO A 247 55.82 39.82 0.11
N PRO A 248 55.10 40.58 0.95
CA PRO A 248 55.32 40.77 2.39
C PRO A 248 54.84 39.57 3.22
N GLN A 249 55.18 39.53 4.52
CA GLN A 249 54.75 38.46 5.43
C GLN A 249 53.26 38.60 5.80
N LYS A 250 52.53 37.49 5.83
CA LYS A 250 51.10 37.44 6.17
C LYS A 250 50.91 37.04 7.64
N LEU A 251 49.93 37.65 8.31
CA LEU A 251 49.59 37.39 9.72
C LEU A 251 48.57 36.26 9.89
N LEU A 252 47.71 36.06 8.89
CA LEU A 252 46.58 35.14 8.89
C LEU A 252 46.21 34.78 7.45
N LEU A 253 45.61 33.60 7.24
CA LEU A 253 45.08 33.16 5.94
C LEU A 253 43.55 33.05 5.98
N LEU A 254 42.87 33.68 5.02
CA LEU A 254 41.47 33.43 4.68
C LEU A 254 41.39 32.34 3.62
N ALA A 255 40.48 31.37 3.77
CA ALA A 255 40.29 30.31 2.79
C ALA A 255 38.80 29.93 2.61
N GLY A 256 38.43 29.59 1.38
CA GLY A 256 37.05 29.30 0.99
C GLY A 256 36.61 27.86 1.24
N CYS A 257 36.69 27.05 0.18
CA CYS A 257 36.01 25.75 0.15
C CYS A 257 36.66 24.69 1.06
N SER A 258 35.84 23.75 1.54
CA SER A 258 36.20 22.73 2.54
C SER A 258 37.49 21.95 2.24
N THR A 259 37.68 21.46 1.02
CA THR A 259 38.83 20.60 0.65
C THR A 259 40.15 21.38 0.70
N VAL A 260 40.14 22.64 0.24
CA VAL A 260 41.26 23.58 0.34
C VAL A 260 41.52 23.95 1.81
N CYS A 261 40.48 24.23 2.59
CA CYS A 261 40.60 24.53 4.02
C CYS A 261 41.24 23.39 4.81
N THR A 262 40.87 22.12 4.54
CA THR A 262 41.53 20.94 5.11
C THR A 262 43.04 20.96 4.84
N THR A 263 43.45 21.14 3.59
CA THR A 263 44.87 21.14 3.20
C THR A 263 45.65 22.34 3.78
N VAL A 264 45.07 23.54 3.75
CA VAL A 264 45.69 24.78 4.23
C VAL A 264 45.84 24.77 5.74
N ALA A 265 44.81 24.37 6.50
CA ALA A 265 44.85 24.36 7.96
C ALA A 265 45.74 23.24 8.54
N GLU A 266 45.79 22.08 7.89
CA GLU A 266 46.72 21.01 8.29
C GLU A 266 48.19 21.42 8.10
N ALA A 267 48.50 22.25 7.09
CA ALA A 267 49.83 22.82 6.89
C ALA A 267 50.12 24.02 7.81
N ALA A 268 49.16 24.92 8.03
CA ALA A 268 49.39 26.24 8.64
C ALA A 268 49.95 26.19 10.07
N LYS A 269 49.61 25.14 10.83
CA LYS A 269 50.17 24.90 12.18
C LYS A 269 51.70 24.82 12.21
N MET A 270 52.35 24.43 11.10
CA MET A 270 53.81 24.37 10.98
C MET A 270 54.48 25.76 10.89
N TRP A 271 53.72 26.80 10.52
CA TRP A 271 54.16 28.20 10.46
C TRP A 271 53.53 29.07 11.58
N ASN A 272 52.96 28.44 12.61
CA ASN A 272 52.19 29.10 13.68
C ASN A 272 51.10 30.04 13.15
N LEU A 273 50.52 29.74 11.99
CA LEU A 273 49.54 30.61 11.33
C LEU A 273 48.10 30.24 11.68
N MET A 274 47.31 31.27 11.94
CA MET A 274 45.86 31.15 12.04
C MET A 274 45.24 31.08 10.63
N VAL A 275 44.20 30.24 10.50
CA VAL A 275 43.39 30.12 9.29
C VAL A 275 41.94 30.38 9.65
N LEU A 276 41.30 31.36 9.01
CA LEU A 276 39.88 31.65 9.18
C LEU A 276 39.14 31.27 7.88
N CYS A 277 38.42 30.17 7.92
CA CYS A 277 37.69 29.67 6.75
C CYS A 277 36.29 30.29 6.66
N TYR A 278 35.96 30.90 5.51
CA TYR A 278 34.69 31.61 5.32
C TYR A 278 33.61 30.78 4.60
N GLY A 279 33.98 29.69 3.93
CA GLY A 279 33.08 28.82 3.15
C GLY A 279 33.19 27.32 3.46
N ALA A 280 33.82 26.94 4.57
CA ALA A 280 34.19 25.56 4.84
C ALA A 280 33.24 24.84 5.82
N SER A 281 32.24 24.14 5.27
CA SER A 281 31.20 23.42 6.02
C SER A 281 31.62 22.05 6.58
N SER A 282 32.74 21.46 6.14
CA SER A 282 33.11 20.07 6.48
C SER A 282 33.17 19.78 7.98
N PRO A 283 32.47 18.75 8.50
CA PRO A 283 32.57 18.31 9.89
C PRO A 283 33.99 17.95 10.34
N ALA A 284 34.86 17.48 9.43
CA ALA A 284 36.21 17.06 9.76
C ALA A 284 37.09 18.20 10.31
N LEU A 285 36.80 19.45 9.94
CA LEU A 285 37.57 20.64 10.34
C LEU A 285 37.43 20.99 11.84
N SER A 286 36.40 20.46 12.50
CA SER A 286 36.14 20.65 13.94
C SER A 286 37.11 19.88 14.84
N ASP A 287 37.96 19.01 14.28
CA ASP A 287 38.99 18.28 15.02
C ASP A 287 40.17 19.19 15.42
N ARG A 288 40.15 19.65 16.67
CA ARG A 288 41.23 20.45 17.27
C ARG A 288 42.59 19.75 17.33
N ALA A 289 42.67 18.42 17.25
CA ALA A 289 43.95 17.70 17.25
C ALA A 289 44.65 17.81 15.88
N ARG A 290 43.91 17.73 14.77
CA ARG A 290 44.44 18.05 13.43
C ARG A 290 44.54 19.55 13.16
N PHE A 291 43.57 20.34 13.59
CA PHE A 291 43.38 21.75 13.21
C PHE A 291 43.41 22.71 14.42
N PRO A 292 44.55 22.82 15.15
CA PRO A 292 44.64 23.64 16.35
C PRO A 292 44.53 25.16 16.08
N THR A 293 44.84 25.62 14.85
CA THR A 293 44.87 27.04 14.48
C THR A 293 43.76 27.47 13.51
N LEU A 294 42.75 26.62 13.30
CA LEU A 294 41.58 26.92 12.45
C LEU A 294 40.48 27.63 13.23
N PHE A 295 39.80 28.58 12.59
CA PHE A 295 38.45 29.03 12.95
C PHE A 295 37.61 29.10 11.66
N ARG A 296 36.29 29.20 11.78
CA ARG A 296 35.43 29.43 10.60
C ARG A 296 34.19 30.26 10.91
N THR A 297 33.89 31.23 10.04
CA THR A 297 32.62 31.97 10.06
C THR A 297 31.49 31.19 9.38
N HIS A 298 31.81 30.18 8.57
CA HIS A 298 30.83 29.19 8.11
C HIS A 298 30.50 28.19 9.24
N PRO A 299 29.22 27.93 9.54
CA PRO A 299 28.82 26.86 10.45
C PRO A 299 29.20 25.45 9.96
N SER A 300 29.33 24.49 10.87
CA SER A 300 29.59 23.08 10.55
C SER A 300 28.33 22.40 10.00
N ALA A 301 28.44 21.52 9.00
CA ALA A 301 27.29 20.79 8.45
C ALA A 301 26.55 19.90 9.49
N THR A 302 27.20 19.61 10.63
CA THR A 302 26.58 18.90 11.75
C THR A 302 25.50 19.70 12.47
N VAL A 303 25.45 21.05 12.38
CA VAL A 303 24.44 21.86 13.10
C VAL A 303 23.00 21.52 12.66
N HIS A 304 22.82 21.03 11.43
CA HIS A 304 21.53 20.58 10.93
C HIS A 304 21.03 19.28 11.59
N ASN A 305 21.93 18.43 12.11
CA ASN A 305 21.56 17.10 12.61
C ASN A 305 20.74 17.16 13.91
N PRO A 306 21.11 17.93 14.97
CA PRO A 306 20.24 18.18 16.11
C PRO A 306 18.85 18.71 15.70
N THR A 307 18.79 19.63 14.74
CA THR A 307 17.54 20.21 14.23
C THR A 307 16.64 19.15 13.57
N ARG A 308 17.21 18.30 12.71
CA ARG A 308 16.50 17.17 12.07
C ARG A 308 15.95 16.19 13.09
N ILE A 309 16.72 15.86 14.12
CA ILE A 309 16.28 15.00 15.23
C ILE A 309 15.13 15.63 16.02
N LYS A 310 15.21 16.93 16.33
CA LYS A 310 14.14 17.65 17.04
C LYS A 310 12.84 17.69 16.23
N LEU A 311 12.94 17.81 14.90
CA LEU A 311 11.79 17.72 13.99
C LEU A 311 11.18 16.32 13.94
N MET A 312 12.01 15.27 13.86
CA MET A 312 11.54 13.89 13.94
C MET A 312 10.82 13.61 15.26
N GLN A 313 11.31 14.17 16.38
CA GLN A 313 10.65 14.12 17.67
C GLN A 313 9.32 14.90 17.71
N LYS A 314 9.25 16.13 17.18
CA LYS A 314 8.00 16.92 17.09
C LYS A 314 6.91 16.17 16.30
N PHE A 315 7.27 15.52 15.19
CA PHE A 315 6.33 14.84 14.31
C PHE A 315 6.12 13.34 14.65
N GLY A 316 6.79 12.82 15.68
CA GLY A 316 6.64 11.42 16.12
C GLY A 316 7.26 10.38 15.18
N TRP A 317 8.20 10.78 14.32
CA TRP A 317 8.90 9.89 13.41
C TRP A 317 10.02 9.12 14.13
N SER A 318 9.93 7.79 14.11
CA SER A 318 10.88 6.88 14.77
C SER A 318 11.70 6.03 13.79
N ARG A 319 11.37 6.09 12.48
CA ARG A 319 12.06 5.38 11.40
C ARG A 319 12.38 6.33 10.26
N ILE A 320 13.63 6.34 9.81
CA ILE A 320 14.10 7.17 8.68
C ILE A 320 14.95 6.36 7.71
N ALA A 321 15.18 6.90 6.52
CA ALA A 321 16.21 6.43 5.59
C ALA A 321 17.15 7.58 5.21
N ILE A 322 18.37 7.24 4.77
CA ILE A 322 19.40 8.21 4.39
C ILE A 322 19.86 7.93 2.96
N LEU A 323 19.91 8.98 2.13
CA LEU A 323 20.44 8.95 0.77
C LEU A 323 21.53 10.01 0.63
N GLN A 324 22.78 9.58 0.40
CA GLN A 324 23.93 10.48 0.29
C GLN A 324 24.71 10.34 -1.02
N GLN A 325 25.32 11.43 -1.47
CA GLN A 325 26.43 11.38 -2.41
C GLN A 325 27.72 10.99 -1.65
N ALA A 326 28.69 10.39 -2.35
CA ALA A 326 29.93 9.85 -1.78
C ALA A 326 31.02 10.90 -1.49
N GLU A 327 30.64 12.06 -0.96
CA GLU A 327 31.56 13.17 -0.63
C GLU A 327 31.96 13.16 0.85
N GLU A 328 33.19 13.58 1.18
CA GLU A 328 33.71 13.64 2.57
C GLU A 328 32.76 14.40 3.52
N VAL A 329 32.22 15.53 3.06
CA VAL A 329 31.29 16.38 3.82
C VAL A 329 30.00 15.63 4.16
N PHE A 330 29.43 14.89 3.21
CA PHE A 330 28.18 14.16 3.42
C PHE A 330 28.39 12.86 4.20
N ILE A 331 29.49 12.14 3.96
CA ILE A 331 29.86 10.93 4.72
C ILE A 331 29.97 11.25 6.22
N SER A 332 30.77 12.26 6.58
CA SER A 332 30.96 12.66 7.99
C SER A 332 29.69 13.27 8.62
N THR A 333 28.86 13.97 7.84
CA THR A 333 27.55 14.46 8.31
C THR A 333 26.57 13.31 8.59
N VAL A 334 26.63 12.20 7.83
CA VAL A 334 25.81 11.01 8.09
C VAL A 334 26.29 10.23 9.32
N GLU A 335 27.59 10.10 9.53
CA GLU A 335 28.15 9.39 10.71
C GLU A 335 27.77 10.09 12.03
N ASP A 336 27.76 11.43 12.04
CA ASP A 336 27.21 12.21 13.16
C ASP A 336 25.68 12.01 13.31
N LEU A 337 24.93 12.04 12.21
CA LEU A 337 23.48 11.80 12.22
C LEU A 337 23.14 10.40 12.75
N GLU A 338 23.87 9.36 12.35
CA GLU A 338 23.74 7.99 12.87
C GLU A 338 23.97 7.94 14.39
N ALA A 339 25.01 8.61 14.89
CA ALA A 339 25.29 8.71 16.31
C ALA A 339 24.18 9.47 17.07
N HIS A 340 23.56 10.48 16.45
CA HIS A 340 22.46 11.24 17.03
C HIS A 340 21.11 10.49 17.00
N CYS A 341 20.75 9.82 15.88
CA CYS A 341 19.59 8.94 15.80
C CYS A 341 19.62 7.85 16.87
N LYS A 342 20.78 7.21 17.07
CA LYS A 342 21.00 6.17 18.09
C LYS A 342 20.81 6.68 19.53
N LYS A 343 21.17 7.93 19.82
CA LYS A 343 20.89 8.57 21.13
C LYS A 343 19.40 8.90 21.29
N ALA A 344 18.73 9.29 20.21
CA ALA A 344 17.33 9.71 20.20
C ALA A 344 16.31 8.54 20.12
N GLY A 345 16.76 7.31 19.93
CA GLY A 345 15.89 6.13 19.76
C GLY A 345 15.26 6.00 18.36
N ILE A 346 15.85 6.66 17.35
CA ILE A 346 15.37 6.66 15.96
C ILE A 346 16.10 5.57 15.17
N GLU A 347 15.36 4.69 14.50
CA GLU A 347 15.88 3.63 13.64
C GLU A 347 16.19 4.17 12.23
N ILE A 348 17.37 3.82 11.70
CA ILE A 348 17.73 4.06 10.30
C ILE A 348 17.47 2.76 9.53
N VAL A 349 16.40 2.75 8.73
CA VAL A 349 15.90 1.58 7.99
C VAL A 349 16.86 1.17 6.87
N THR A 350 17.46 2.17 6.19
CA THR A 350 18.49 1.97 5.17
C THR A 350 19.32 3.23 4.99
N ARG A 351 20.61 3.03 4.74
CA ARG A 351 21.55 4.05 4.23
C ARG A 351 21.91 3.65 2.81
N GLN A 352 21.76 4.56 1.86
CA GLN A 352 22.14 4.38 0.46
C GLN A 352 23.14 5.48 0.07
N SER A 353 24.15 5.11 -0.71
CA SER A 353 25.20 6.01 -1.20
C SER A 353 25.39 5.86 -2.70
N PHE A 354 25.52 6.97 -3.43
CA PHE A 354 25.78 6.97 -4.87
C PHE A 354 26.96 7.90 -5.23
N LEU A 355 27.57 7.67 -6.40
CA LEU A 355 28.66 8.50 -6.92
C LEU A 355 28.14 9.55 -7.93
N SER A 356 27.28 9.12 -8.87
CA SER A 356 26.89 9.93 -10.03
C SER A 356 25.48 9.62 -10.56
N ASP A 357 25.08 8.33 -10.56
CA ASP A 357 23.73 7.85 -10.85
C ASP A 357 23.00 7.45 -9.54
N PRO A 358 21.89 8.10 -9.17
CA PRO A 358 21.10 7.75 -8.00
C PRO A 358 20.03 6.67 -8.24
N ALA A 359 19.77 6.23 -9.47
CA ALA A 359 18.57 5.46 -9.82
C ALA A 359 18.41 4.15 -9.04
N ASP A 360 19.48 3.35 -8.90
CA ASP A 360 19.44 2.10 -8.10
C ASP A 360 19.29 2.37 -6.60
N ALA A 361 19.86 3.47 -6.08
CA ALA A 361 19.72 3.87 -4.68
C ALA A 361 18.28 4.29 -4.37
N VAL A 362 17.67 5.13 -5.21
CA VAL A 362 16.26 5.57 -5.09
C VAL A 362 15.30 4.37 -5.23
N ARG A 363 15.58 3.44 -6.14
CA ARG A 363 14.83 2.18 -6.30
C ARG A 363 14.90 1.29 -5.05
N ASN A 364 16.03 1.29 -4.34
CA ASN A 364 16.18 0.56 -3.09
C ASN A 364 15.44 1.22 -1.91
N LEU A 365 15.34 2.56 -1.86
CA LEU A 365 14.48 3.25 -0.86
C LEU A 365 13.03 2.76 -0.98
N ARG A 366 12.49 2.72 -2.21
CA ARG A 366 11.13 2.21 -2.48
C ARG A 366 10.94 0.74 -2.07
N ARG A 367 11.98 -0.09 -2.18
CA ARG A 367 11.94 -1.50 -1.77
C ARG A 367 11.88 -1.71 -0.25
N GLN A 368 12.21 -0.70 0.54
CA GLN A 368 12.31 -0.79 2.01
C GLN A 368 11.18 -0.07 2.77
N ASP A 369 10.13 0.40 2.07
CA ASP A 369 9.07 1.28 2.63
C ASP A 369 9.65 2.52 3.33
N ALA A 370 10.70 3.11 2.73
CA ALA A 370 11.32 4.33 3.23
C ALA A 370 10.41 5.54 2.97
N ARG A 371 9.91 6.16 4.04
CA ARG A 371 8.91 7.25 3.99
C ARG A 371 9.46 8.61 4.42
N VAL A 372 10.22 8.66 5.50
CA VAL A 372 10.97 9.86 5.93
C VAL A 372 12.42 9.69 5.48
N ILE A 373 12.89 10.54 4.57
CA ILE A 373 14.16 10.36 3.85
C ILE A 373 15.03 11.62 4.01
N VAL A 374 16.29 11.43 4.39
CA VAL A 374 17.29 12.51 4.50
C VAL A 374 18.24 12.46 3.31
N GLY A 375 18.18 13.48 2.44
CA GLY A 375 19.03 13.66 1.27
C GLY A 375 20.25 14.54 1.56
N LEU A 376 21.44 14.06 1.23
CA LEU A 376 22.73 14.76 1.47
C LEU A 376 23.64 14.66 0.24
N PHE A 377 23.53 15.66 -0.64
CA PHE A 377 24.18 15.70 -1.95
C PHE A 377 24.28 17.14 -2.48
N TYR A 378 25.03 17.39 -3.55
CA TYR A 378 25.08 18.70 -4.21
C TYR A 378 23.89 18.94 -5.16
N VAL A 379 23.62 20.19 -5.54
CA VAL A 379 22.39 20.59 -6.26
C VAL A 379 22.20 19.87 -7.62
N VAL A 380 23.28 19.63 -8.37
CA VAL A 380 23.27 18.85 -9.62
C VAL A 380 22.81 17.40 -9.38
N ALA A 381 23.28 16.80 -8.29
CA ALA A 381 22.85 15.47 -7.88
C ALA A 381 21.42 15.49 -7.31
N ALA A 382 21.00 16.57 -6.64
CA ALA A 382 19.65 16.75 -6.15
C ALA A 382 18.62 16.72 -7.29
N ARG A 383 18.88 17.41 -8.42
CA ARG A 383 17.99 17.39 -9.58
C ARG A 383 17.83 15.97 -10.17
N ARG A 384 18.93 15.21 -10.24
CA ARG A 384 18.91 13.80 -10.69
C ARG A 384 18.14 12.89 -9.73
N VAL A 385 18.36 13.04 -8.42
CA VAL A 385 17.59 12.31 -7.39
C VAL A 385 16.11 12.62 -7.51
N LEU A 386 15.73 13.90 -7.65
CA LEU A 386 14.34 14.35 -7.73
C LEU A 386 13.60 13.79 -8.95
N CYS A 387 14.26 13.74 -10.12
CA CYS A 387 13.71 13.10 -11.32
C CYS A 387 13.48 11.58 -11.12
N GLU A 388 14.40 10.87 -10.45
CA GLU A 388 14.19 9.45 -10.12
C GLU A 388 13.13 9.26 -9.01
N VAL A 389 12.96 10.22 -8.09
CA VAL A 389 11.87 10.25 -7.10
C VAL A 389 10.50 10.38 -7.77
N TYR A 390 10.38 11.22 -8.80
CA TYR A 390 9.20 11.31 -9.65
C TYR A 390 8.94 9.97 -10.37
N LYS A 391 9.92 9.47 -11.14
CA LYS A 391 9.86 8.20 -11.89
C LYS A 391 9.47 7.01 -10.99
N HIS A 392 9.95 6.98 -9.75
CA HIS A 392 9.63 5.94 -8.77
C HIS A 392 8.44 6.25 -7.84
N ARG A 393 7.78 7.41 -7.93
CA ARG A 393 6.64 7.84 -7.08
C ARG A 393 6.94 7.77 -5.57
N LEU A 394 8.04 8.40 -5.17
CA LEU A 394 8.46 8.56 -3.76
C LEU A 394 8.14 9.96 -3.21
N TYR A 395 7.00 10.54 -3.59
CA TYR A 395 6.60 11.92 -3.27
C TYR A 395 5.10 12.00 -2.90
N GLY A 396 4.66 13.18 -2.45
CA GLY A 396 3.28 13.44 -2.04
C GLY A 396 2.94 12.90 -0.64
N LYS A 397 1.63 12.79 -0.32
CA LYS A 397 1.05 12.57 1.03
C LYS A 397 1.65 11.45 1.91
N SER A 398 2.38 10.51 1.32
CA SER A 398 2.93 9.31 1.97
C SER A 398 4.42 9.41 2.33
N TYR A 399 5.11 10.46 1.90
CA TYR A 399 6.56 10.62 1.98
C TYR A 399 6.95 12.01 2.50
N VAL A 400 8.13 12.13 3.12
CA VAL A 400 8.76 13.39 3.53
C VAL A 400 10.24 13.33 3.16
N TRP A 401 10.68 14.33 2.40
CA TRP A 401 12.10 14.52 2.08
C TRP A 401 12.69 15.67 2.89
N PHE A 402 13.85 15.45 3.48
CA PHE A 402 14.74 16.49 3.96
C PHE A 402 15.84 16.74 2.93
N PHE A 403 15.91 17.96 2.42
CA PHE A 403 17.04 18.47 1.64
C PHE A 403 17.87 19.46 2.49
N ILE A 404 18.95 19.98 1.92
CA ILE A 404 19.81 21.00 2.53
C ILE A 404 19.36 22.38 2.01
N GLY A 405 19.27 23.40 2.87
CA GLY A 405 18.61 24.67 2.50
C GLY A 405 19.41 25.63 1.61
N TRP A 406 20.74 25.53 1.58
CA TRP A 406 21.70 26.36 0.81
C TRP A 406 21.64 26.19 -0.72
N TYR A 407 20.48 25.85 -1.27
CA TYR A 407 20.24 25.83 -2.71
C TYR A 407 19.52 27.13 -3.12
N GLU A 408 19.54 27.44 -4.42
CA GLU A 408 18.75 28.54 -5.00
C GLU A 408 17.24 28.23 -4.89
N ASP A 409 16.38 29.22 -4.65
CA ASP A 409 14.93 29.00 -4.44
C ASP A 409 14.26 28.18 -5.58
N ASN A 410 14.74 28.33 -6.82
CA ASN A 410 14.22 27.67 -8.02
C ASN A 410 15.12 26.50 -8.51
N TRP A 411 16.00 25.95 -7.66
CA TRP A 411 17.04 24.98 -8.05
C TRP A 411 16.54 23.75 -8.82
N PHE A 412 15.29 23.33 -8.60
CA PHE A 412 14.68 22.16 -9.24
C PHE A 412 14.11 22.46 -10.64
N GLU A 413 14.02 23.73 -11.04
CA GLU A 413 13.56 24.16 -12.36
C GLU A 413 14.72 24.46 -13.33
N THR A 414 15.91 24.77 -12.81
CA THR A 414 17.05 25.27 -13.59
C THR A 414 17.93 24.16 -14.19
N ASN A 415 18.63 24.48 -15.28
CA ASN A 415 19.68 23.68 -15.93
C ASN A 415 19.34 22.25 -16.42
N LEU A 416 18.08 21.80 -16.34
CA LEU A 416 17.65 20.43 -16.69
C LEU A 416 18.18 19.93 -18.05
N ASP A 417 18.03 20.73 -19.11
CA ASP A 417 18.51 20.40 -20.47
C ASP A 417 20.03 20.28 -20.56
N ARG A 418 20.77 21.07 -19.77
CA ARG A 418 22.25 21.08 -19.76
C ARG A 418 22.81 19.88 -19.00
N GLU A 419 22.10 19.43 -17.97
CA GLU A 419 22.52 18.31 -17.11
C GLU A 419 22.07 16.93 -17.62
N GLY A 420 21.25 16.91 -18.67
CA GLY A 420 20.75 15.69 -19.33
C GLY A 420 19.65 14.99 -18.54
N ILE A 421 18.68 15.73 -18.00
CA ILE A 421 17.65 15.20 -17.10
C ILE A 421 16.33 14.97 -17.87
N ASP A 422 15.81 13.73 -17.86
CA ASP A 422 14.62 13.33 -18.65
C ASP A 422 13.29 13.97 -18.19
N CYS A 423 13.25 14.57 -17.00
CA CYS A 423 12.03 15.04 -16.35
C CYS A 423 11.72 16.51 -16.70
N THR A 424 10.44 16.83 -16.89
CA THR A 424 10.01 18.21 -17.15
C THR A 424 9.89 19.02 -15.85
N VAL A 425 9.93 20.36 -15.96
CA VAL A 425 9.81 21.28 -14.80
C VAL A 425 8.59 20.96 -13.92
N GLU A 426 7.42 20.71 -14.52
CA GLU A 426 6.20 20.40 -13.73
C GLU A 426 6.31 19.06 -12.98
N GLN A 427 7.03 18.07 -13.52
CA GLN A 427 7.30 16.79 -12.84
C GLN A 427 8.28 16.97 -11.68
N MET A 428 9.26 17.87 -11.84
CA MET A 428 10.20 18.25 -10.78
C MET A 428 9.48 18.99 -9.65
N ARG A 429 8.58 19.93 -9.97
CA ARG A 429 7.69 20.59 -8.98
C ARG A 429 6.82 19.59 -8.23
N GLU A 430 6.12 18.69 -8.94
CA GLU A 430 5.24 17.67 -8.34
C GLU A 430 6.00 16.76 -7.35
N ALA A 431 7.26 16.46 -7.64
CA ALA A 431 8.11 15.66 -6.76
C ALA A 431 8.78 16.45 -5.61
N ALA A 432 8.94 17.77 -5.74
CA ALA A 432 9.53 18.63 -4.73
C ALA A 432 8.50 19.14 -3.69
N GLU A 433 7.22 19.23 -4.05
CA GLU A 433 6.19 19.84 -3.22
C GLU A 433 6.09 19.21 -1.81
N GLY A 434 6.09 20.08 -0.78
CA GLY A 434 6.01 19.68 0.62
C GLY A 434 7.32 19.21 1.27
N HIS A 435 8.46 19.20 0.55
CA HIS A 435 9.74 18.83 1.15
C HIS A 435 10.22 19.84 2.20
N LEU A 436 11.02 19.39 3.16
CA LEU A 436 11.62 20.20 4.21
C LEU A 436 13.08 20.53 3.91
N THR A 437 13.51 21.73 4.25
CA THR A 437 14.92 22.15 4.21
C THR A 437 15.41 22.53 5.61
N THR A 438 16.73 22.37 5.79
CA THR A 438 17.44 22.80 7.01
C THR A 438 18.70 23.54 6.60
N GLU A 439 18.86 24.77 7.08
CA GLU A 439 19.99 25.66 6.76
C GLU A 439 20.51 26.34 8.04
N ALA A 440 21.74 26.83 8.06
CA ALA A 440 22.24 27.69 9.13
C ALA A 440 22.10 29.15 8.71
N LEU A 441 21.76 30.06 9.62
CA LEU A 441 21.53 31.46 9.24
C LEU A 441 22.82 32.15 8.78
N MET A 442 22.92 32.39 7.46
CA MET A 442 24.00 33.17 6.83
C MET A 442 23.69 34.67 6.74
N TRP A 443 22.43 35.08 6.93
CA TRP A 443 21.98 36.48 6.86
C TRP A 443 21.19 36.86 8.14
N ASN A 444 21.46 38.04 8.71
CA ASN A 444 20.68 38.56 9.83
C ASN A 444 19.23 38.80 9.39
N GLN A 445 18.29 38.09 10.02
CA GLN A 445 16.85 38.18 9.73
C GLN A 445 16.22 39.50 10.18
N ASN A 446 16.87 40.26 11.07
CA ASN A 446 16.39 41.55 11.54
C ASN A 446 16.92 42.69 10.63
N SER A 447 16.24 42.91 9.50
CA SER A 447 16.61 43.89 8.46
C SER A 447 16.85 45.31 8.97
N ASN A 448 16.27 45.69 10.11
CA ASN A 448 16.32 47.05 10.64
C ASN A 448 17.41 47.22 11.70
N GLN A 449 18.21 46.18 11.96
CA GLN A 449 19.25 46.20 12.99
C GLN A 449 20.60 46.62 12.41
N THR A 450 21.15 47.72 12.92
CA THR A 450 22.50 48.15 12.57
C THR A 450 23.55 47.22 13.17
N THR A 451 24.51 46.84 12.34
CA THR A 451 25.63 45.94 12.66
C THR A 451 26.88 46.73 13.04
N ILE A 452 28.00 46.05 13.36
CA ILE A 452 29.23 46.73 13.78
C ILE A 452 29.81 47.72 12.75
N SER A 453 29.51 47.54 11.46
CA SER A 453 29.91 48.46 10.39
C SER A 453 29.08 49.74 10.31
N GLY A 454 28.00 49.86 11.11
CA GLY A 454 27.02 50.94 11.05
C GLY A 454 25.89 50.71 10.04
N MET A 455 25.98 49.65 9.24
CA MET A 455 24.99 49.28 8.21
C MET A 455 24.01 48.22 8.70
N THR A 456 22.83 48.15 8.10
CA THR A 456 21.94 46.98 8.19
C THR A 456 22.41 45.85 7.25
N SER A 457 21.79 44.67 7.36
CA SER A 457 22.00 43.57 6.40
C SER A 457 21.53 43.92 4.98
N GLU A 458 20.54 44.81 4.85
CA GLU A 458 19.99 45.20 3.55
C GLU A 458 20.83 46.28 2.84
N ASP A 459 21.41 47.22 3.60
CA ASP A 459 22.40 48.18 3.06
C ASP A 459 23.62 47.42 2.49
N PHE A 460 24.09 46.40 3.20
CA PHE A 460 25.14 45.50 2.70
C PHE A 460 24.69 44.76 1.43
N ARG A 461 23.46 44.22 1.40
CA ARG A 461 22.93 43.52 0.20
C ARG A 461 22.92 44.43 -1.02
N SER A 462 22.53 45.70 -0.83
CA SER A 462 22.57 46.72 -1.88
C SER A 462 23.98 47.01 -2.39
N ARG A 463 24.95 47.24 -1.47
CA ARG A 463 26.37 47.46 -1.81
C ARG A 463 27.02 46.26 -2.49
N LEU A 464 26.70 45.04 -2.07
CA LEU A 464 27.19 43.81 -2.70
C LEU A 464 26.64 43.67 -4.13
N ASN A 465 25.34 43.96 -4.33
CA ASN A 465 24.73 43.96 -5.65
C ASN A 465 25.33 45.03 -6.58
N GLU A 466 25.70 46.21 -6.06
CA GLU A 466 26.42 47.23 -6.81
C GLU A 466 27.82 46.73 -7.25
N ALA A 467 28.62 46.21 -6.33
CA ALA A 467 29.94 45.66 -6.63
C ALA A 467 29.90 44.47 -7.62
N LEU A 468 28.84 43.64 -7.57
CA LEU A 468 28.64 42.53 -8.51
C LEU A 468 28.19 42.99 -9.90
N ARG A 469 27.42 44.09 -10.00
CA ARG A 469 27.16 44.74 -11.31
C ARG A 469 28.44 45.29 -11.93
N GLU A 470 29.31 45.93 -11.13
CA GLU A 470 30.63 46.41 -11.60
C GLU A 470 31.54 45.26 -12.06
N ALA A 471 31.47 44.10 -11.40
CA ALA A 471 32.15 42.87 -11.81
C ALA A 471 31.52 42.17 -13.05
N GLY A 472 30.36 42.65 -13.54
CA GLY A 472 29.72 42.18 -14.77
C GLY A 472 28.64 41.09 -14.60
N TYR A 473 28.11 40.89 -13.39
CA TYR A 473 27.04 39.90 -13.14
C TYR A 473 25.63 40.46 -13.40
N ASP A 474 24.74 39.59 -13.87
CA ASP A 474 23.35 39.88 -14.28
C ASP A 474 22.37 39.94 -13.08
N ILE A 475 22.70 40.79 -12.11
CA ILE A 475 21.95 40.94 -10.85
C ILE A 475 20.53 41.46 -11.11
N ASP A 476 20.34 42.31 -12.12
CA ASP A 476 19.04 42.88 -12.48
C ASP A 476 18.10 41.86 -13.17
N GLY A 477 18.64 40.73 -13.64
CA GLY A 477 17.90 39.54 -14.07
C GLY A 477 17.69 38.50 -12.96
N GLU A 478 17.90 38.88 -11.69
CA GLU A 478 17.88 38.01 -10.49
C GLU A 478 18.88 36.83 -10.54
N ARG A 479 19.96 36.96 -11.34
CA ARG A 479 21.01 35.93 -11.47
C ARG A 479 22.22 36.25 -10.60
N TYR A 480 22.20 35.71 -9.39
CA TYR A 480 23.31 35.81 -8.45
C TYR A 480 24.42 34.79 -8.79
N PRO A 481 25.70 35.13 -8.60
CA PRO A 481 26.80 34.17 -8.75
C PRO A 481 26.93 33.24 -7.53
N GLU A 482 27.72 32.17 -7.67
CA GLU A 482 28.03 31.28 -6.54
C GLU A 482 28.67 32.04 -5.37
N GLY A 483 28.37 31.57 -4.15
CA GLY A 483 28.87 32.19 -2.92
C GLY A 483 28.07 33.41 -2.45
N TYR A 484 26.99 33.80 -3.14
CA TYR A 484 26.20 34.98 -2.78
C TYR A 484 25.46 34.83 -1.43
N GLN A 485 24.97 33.62 -1.12
CA GLN A 485 24.37 33.35 0.21
C GLN A 485 25.43 33.43 1.32
N GLU A 486 26.67 33.05 1.02
CA GLU A 486 27.81 32.96 1.93
C GLU A 486 28.64 34.27 2.01
N ALA A 487 28.40 35.24 1.13
CA ALA A 487 29.12 36.51 1.07
C ALA A 487 29.17 37.29 2.41
N PRO A 488 28.09 37.35 3.23
CA PRO A 488 28.16 37.90 4.58
C PRO A 488 29.20 37.23 5.49
N LEU A 489 29.45 35.92 5.31
CA LEU A 489 30.41 35.15 6.12
C LEU A 489 31.85 35.56 5.81
N ALA A 490 32.13 35.97 4.57
CA ALA A 490 33.42 36.51 4.14
C ALA A 490 33.62 37.96 4.61
N TYR A 491 32.57 38.79 4.52
CA TYR A 491 32.55 40.15 5.07
C TYR A 491 32.83 40.12 6.60
N ASP A 492 32.06 39.32 7.34
CA ASP A 492 32.20 39.18 8.79
C ASP A 492 33.52 38.47 9.19
N ALA A 493 34.11 37.64 8.33
CA ALA A 493 35.45 37.08 8.58
C ALA A 493 36.53 38.17 8.64
N VAL A 494 36.51 39.13 7.72
CA VAL A 494 37.45 40.28 7.73
C VAL A 494 37.23 41.14 8.98
N TRP A 495 35.99 41.38 9.40
CA TRP A 495 35.70 42.07 10.65
C TRP A 495 36.21 41.31 11.88
N ALA A 496 36.01 39.99 11.95
CA ALA A 496 36.52 39.16 13.04
C ALA A 496 38.05 39.23 13.16
N VAL A 497 38.77 39.25 12.02
CA VAL A 497 40.23 39.43 11.96
C VAL A 497 40.63 40.82 12.44
N ALA A 498 39.95 41.88 11.98
CA ALA A 498 40.27 43.27 12.37
C ALA A 498 40.08 43.51 13.87
N LEU A 499 38.98 43.00 14.46
CA LEU A 499 38.72 43.08 15.90
C LEU A 499 39.75 42.29 16.71
N ALA A 500 40.09 41.06 16.27
CA ALA A 500 41.10 40.24 16.93
C ALA A 500 42.48 40.90 16.88
N PHE A 501 42.87 41.49 15.74
CA PHE A 501 44.12 42.23 15.61
C PHE A 501 44.15 43.48 16.50
N ASN A 502 43.05 44.24 16.61
CA ASN A 502 42.97 45.39 17.52
C ASN A 502 43.18 44.99 18.99
N LYS A 503 42.43 43.96 19.44
CA LYS A 503 42.55 43.37 20.78
C LYS A 503 43.95 42.81 21.05
N THR A 504 44.60 42.25 20.03
CA THR A 504 45.99 41.80 20.09
C THR A 504 46.96 42.97 20.22
N MET A 505 46.76 44.07 19.48
CA MET A 505 47.58 45.29 19.58
C MET A 505 47.54 45.87 21.01
N GLU A 506 46.37 45.93 21.65
CA GLU A 506 46.24 46.37 23.05
C GLU A 506 47.00 45.47 24.04
N LYS A 507 47.09 44.15 23.77
CA LYS A 507 47.85 43.18 24.58
C LYS A 507 49.36 43.32 24.34
N LEU A 508 49.78 43.49 23.09
CA LEU A 508 51.18 43.61 22.69
C LEU A 508 51.81 44.96 23.09
N GLN A 509 51.06 46.07 23.01
CA GLN A 509 51.53 47.40 23.46
C GLN A 509 51.97 47.39 24.93
N LYS A 510 51.22 46.69 25.80
CA LYS A 510 51.57 46.49 27.22
C LYS A 510 52.87 45.70 27.43
N SER A 511 53.32 44.97 26.40
CA SER A 511 54.58 44.23 26.37
C SER A 511 55.69 44.93 25.56
N GLY A 512 55.46 46.14 25.04
CA GLY A 512 56.39 46.83 24.14
C GLY A 512 56.55 46.19 22.76
N LEU A 513 55.59 45.36 22.33
CA LEU A 513 55.60 44.62 21.06
C LEU A 513 54.55 45.18 20.07
N SER A 514 54.72 44.85 18.79
CA SER A 514 53.79 45.17 17.72
C SER A 514 53.44 43.91 16.90
N LEU A 515 52.30 43.91 16.20
CA LEU A 515 51.98 42.86 15.21
C LEU A 515 53.07 42.74 14.13
N LYS A 516 53.81 43.82 13.84
CA LYS A 516 54.99 43.80 12.94
C LYS A 516 56.11 42.85 13.42
N ASN A 517 56.12 42.44 14.70
CA ASN A 517 57.10 41.51 15.26
C ASN A 517 56.68 40.03 15.13
N PHE A 518 55.56 39.74 14.45
CA PHE A 518 55.19 38.38 14.10
C PHE A 518 56.21 37.77 13.12
N THR A 519 56.61 36.54 13.40
CA THR A 519 57.31 35.67 12.46
C THR A 519 56.63 34.30 12.50
N TYR A 520 56.76 33.49 11.45
CA TYR A 520 56.22 32.13 11.43
C TYR A 520 56.83 31.18 12.48
N THR A 521 57.88 31.62 13.20
CA THR A 521 58.48 30.93 14.35
C THR A 521 58.02 31.49 15.70
N ASN A 522 57.38 32.66 15.74
CA ASN A 522 56.97 33.35 16.96
C ASN A 522 55.60 32.87 17.44
N LYS A 523 55.59 31.71 18.10
CA LYS A 523 54.37 31.13 18.66
C LYS A 523 53.66 32.07 19.64
N ARG A 524 54.36 32.90 20.42
CA ARG A 524 53.72 33.79 21.42
C ARG A 524 52.72 34.75 20.77
N ILE A 525 53.08 35.40 19.66
CA ILE A 525 52.15 36.31 18.96
C ILE A 525 51.02 35.51 18.28
N ALA A 526 51.29 34.28 17.82
CA ALA A 526 50.24 33.39 17.31
C ALA A 526 49.21 33.00 18.39
N ASP A 527 49.68 32.65 19.59
CA ASP A 527 48.84 32.33 20.75
C ASP A 527 48.05 33.58 21.21
N ASP A 528 48.66 34.76 21.21
CA ASP A 528 47.99 36.04 21.48
C ASP A 528 46.85 36.34 20.47
N ILE A 529 47.07 36.08 19.17
CA ILE A 529 46.05 36.21 18.12
C ILE A 529 44.95 35.13 18.27
N TYR A 530 45.32 33.89 18.61
CA TYR A 530 44.38 32.80 18.84
C TYR A 530 43.41 33.12 19.99
N GLU A 531 43.93 33.58 21.13
CA GLU A 531 43.12 34.05 22.26
C GLU A 531 42.19 35.20 21.84
N ALA A 532 42.67 36.13 21.02
CA ALA A 532 41.88 37.25 20.55
C ALA A 532 40.71 36.78 19.66
N ILE A 533 40.95 35.94 18.65
CA ILE A 533 39.91 35.38 17.77
C ILE A 533 38.89 34.55 18.59
N ASN A 534 39.37 33.66 19.46
CA ASN A 534 38.52 32.80 20.31
C ASN A 534 37.64 33.61 21.28
N SER A 535 37.97 34.87 21.55
CA SER A 535 37.22 35.78 22.42
C SER A 535 36.66 36.99 21.66
N THR A 536 36.52 36.90 20.34
CA THR A 536 35.78 37.84 19.50
C THR A 536 34.30 37.46 19.49
N SER A 537 33.44 38.42 19.85
CA SER A 537 31.99 38.29 19.68
C SER A 537 31.40 39.66 19.29
N PHE A 538 30.61 39.69 18.21
CA PHE A 538 29.99 40.91 17.69
C PHE A 538 28.77 40.60 16.82
N LEU A 539 27.96 41.63 16.55
CA LEU A 539 26.87 41.56 15.57
C LEU A 539 27.39 41.99 14.18
N GLY A 540 27.53 41.00 13.29
CA GLY A 540 27.87 41.18 11.88
C GLY A 540 26.65 41.16 10.96
N VAL A 541 26.90 41.23 9.66
CA VAL A 541 25.88 41.18 8.60
C VAL A 541 25.13 39.84 8.62
N SER A 542 25.85 38.76 8.91
CA SER A 542 25.31 37.41 9.07
C SER A 542 24.66 37.16 10.44
N GLY A 543 24.47 38.18 11.28
CA GLY A 543 23.93 38.08 12.63
C GLY A 543 25.02 37.97 13.69
N LEU A 544 24.76 37.27 14.80
CA LEU A 544 25.77 37.12 15.86
C LEU A 544 26.93 36.25 15.37
N VAL A 545 28.15 36.77 15.49
CA VAL A 545 29.40 36.08 15.18
C VAL A 545 30.09 35.74 16.49
N ALA A 546 30.22 34.45 16.79
CA ALA A 546 30.94 33.90 17.93
C ALA A 546 31.43 32.50 17.59
N PHE A 547 32.59 32.11 18.12
CA PHE A 547 33.22 30.81 17.88
C PHE A 547 33.05 29.88 19.08
N SER A 548 32.85 28.60 18.81
CA SER A 548 32.90 27.52 19.80
C SER A 548 34.33 27.14 20.17
N SER A 549 34.51 26.32 21.21
CA SER A 549 35.81 25.73 21.57
C SER A 549 36.43 24.90 20.43
N GLN A 550 35.62 24.38 19.50
CA GLN A 550 36.08 23.68 18.30
C GLN A 550 36.51 24.61 17.16
N GLY A 551 36.26 25.92 17.27
CA GLY A 551 36.58 26.93 16.25
C GLY A 551 35.45 27.17 15.24
N ASP A 552 34.36 26.40 15.35
CA ASP A 552 33.16 26.51 14.54
C ASP A 552 32.31 27.70 14.98
N ARG A 553 31.70 28.41 14.02
CA ARG A 553 30.69 29.42 14.33
C ARG A 553 29.48 28.82 15.04
N ILE A 554 29.04 29.47 16.10
CA ILE A 554 27.73 29.25 16.73
C ILE A 554 26.67 29.99 15.90
N ALA A 555 25.68 29.27 15.39
CA ALA A 555 24.58 29.82 14.58
C ALA A 555 23.26 29.08 14.86
N LEU A 556 22.14 29.76 14.61
CA LEU A 556 20.80 29.16 14.61
C LEU A 556 20.55 28.41 13.29
N THR A 557 19.76 27.33 13.35
CA THR A 557 19.27 26.64 12.16
C THR A 557 17.90 27.18 11.76
N GLN A 558 17.71 27.57 10.50
CA GLN A 558 16.40 27.88 9.90
C GLN A 558 15.76 26.59 9.36
N ILE A 559 14.44 26.51 9.44
CA ILE A 559 13.64 25.37 9.00
C ILE A 559 12.55 25.88 8.05
N GLU A 560 12.51 25.33 6.85
CA GLU A 560 11.62 25.74 5.77
C GLU A 560 10.93 24.54 5.11
N GLN A 561 9.83 24.82 4.40
CA GLN A 561 9.08 23.85 3.62
C GLN A 561 8.73 24.46 2.26
N LEU A 562 8.91 23.71 1.16
CA LEU A 562 8.38 24.12 -0.13
C LEU A 562 6.85 23.91 -0.13
N THR A 563 6.08 24.95 -0.46
CA THR A 563 4.62 24.92 -0.52
C THR A 563 4.13 25.86 -1.62
N ASP A 564 3.25 25.37 -2.50
CA ASP A 564 2.75 26.12 -3.67
C ASP A 564 3.91 26.80 -4.47
N ASN A 565 5.03 26.06 -4.65
CA ASN A 565 6.27 26.50 -5.33
C ASN A 565 7.09 27.63 -4.65
N HIS A 566 6.87 27.93 -3.37
CA HIS A 566 7.67 28.88 -2.59
C HIS A 566 8.13 28.30 -1.24
N TYR A 567 9.32 28.69 -0.75
CA TYR A 567 9.77 28.28 0.59
C TYR A 567 9.07 29.08 1.69
N VAL A 568 8.44 28.37 2.62
CA VAL A 568 7.75 28.93 3.78
C VAL A 568 8.55 28.61 5.04
N LYS A 569 8.97 29.66 5.76
CA LYS A 569 9.66 29.54 7.05
C LYS A 569 8.73 28.96 8.11
N LEU A 570 9.14 27.83 8.68
CA LEU A 570 8.41 27.11 9.73
C LEU A 570 8.93 27.39 11.13
N GLY A 571 10.22 27.70 11.29
CA GLY A 571 10.81 27.99 12.59
C GLY A 571 12.33 28.11 12.61
N TYR A 572 12.88 28.30 13.81
CA TYR A 572 14.32 28.35 14.07
C TYR A 572 14.70 27.47 15.27
N TYR A 573 15.86 26.82 15.19
CA TYR A 573 16.40 25.98 16.25
C TYR A 573 17.74 26.48 16.78
N ASP A 574 17.82 26.65 18.10
CA ASP A 574 19.06 26.94 18.83
C ASP A 574 19.68 25.63 19.35
N THR A 575 20.87 25.30 18.84
CA THR A 575 21.62 24.09 19.20
C THR A 575 22.26 24.15 20.60
N GLN A 576 22.45 25.35 21.16
CA GLN A 576 23.04 25.56 22.49
C GLN A 576 21.96 25.60 23.57
N ALA A 577 20.79 26.19 23.26
CA ALA A 577 19.66 26.30 24.20
C ALA A 577 18.65 25.14 24.13
N ASP A 578 18.82 24.17 23.21
CA ASP A 578 17.87 23.08 22.92
C ASP A 578 16.44 23.58 22.57
N ASN A 579 16.35 24.81 22.06
CA ASN A 579 15.11 25.56 21.91
C ASN A 579 14.64 25.57 20.46
N LEU A 580 13.45 25.03 20.21
CA LEU A 580 12.78 25.06 18.90
C LEU A 580 11.70 26.14 18.93
N THR A 581 11.97 27.28 18.29
CA THR A 581 10.92 28.27 18.00
C THR A 581 10.19 27.83 16.74
N TRP A 582 8.86 27.73 16.82
CA TRP A 582 8.01 27.21 15.76
C TRP A 582 6.88 28.18 15.45
N LEU A 583 6.46 28.25 14.19
CA LEU A 583 5.50 29.24 13.69
C LEU A 583 4.12 28.64 13.35
N ASP A 584 3.97 27.31 13.45
CA ASP A 584 2.76 26.53 13.13
C ASP A 584 2.20 26.84 11.73
N ARG A 585 3.10 26.79 10.73
CA ARG A 585 2.83 27.08 9.31
C ARG A 585 2.96 25.86 8.39
N GLU A 586 3.25 24.67 8.93
CA GLU A 586 3.46 23.47 8.14
C GLU A 586 2.19 23.07 7.36
N ARG A 587 2.35 22.73 6.08
CA ARG A 587 1.25 22.29 5.22
C ARG A 587 1.57 20.91 4.65
N TRP A 588 0.68 19.96 4.90
CA TRP A 588 0.81 18.59 4.42
C TRP A 588 -0.22 18.30 3.33
N VAL A 589 0.21 17.66 2.24
CA VAL A 589 -0.64 17.36 1.06
C VAL A 589 -1.91 16.58 1.44
N GLY A 590 -1.87 15.76 2.49
CA GLY A 590 -3.01 15.01 3.02
C GLY A 590 -3.70 15.63 4.24
N GLY A 591 -3.41 16.88 4.61
CA GLY A 591 -3.94 17.54 5.82
C GLY A 591 -3.49 16.94 7.16
N LYS A 592 -2.58 15.95 7.13
CA LYS A 592 -2.05 15.20 8.28
C LYS A 592 -0.55 14.97 8.08
N VAL A 593 0.19 14.85 9.18
CA VAL A 593 1.60 14.45 9.17
C VAL A 593 1.73 13.05 8.53
N PRO A 594 2.63 12.85 7.53
CA PRO A 594 2.84 11.52 6.94
C PRO A 594 3.44 10.51 7.95
N PRO A 595 3.05 9.23 7.92
CA PRO A 595 3.53 8.22 8.86
C PRO A 595 4.93 7.68 8.48
N ASP A 596 5.71 7.25 9.48
CA ASP A 596 7.09 6.73 9.29
C ASP A 596 7.18 5.29 8.75
N ARG A 597 6.03 4.63 8.58
CA ARG A 597 5.84 3.28 8.03
C ARG A 597 4.43 3.14 7.47
N THR A 598 4.19 2.18 6.58
CA THR A 598 2.81 1.87 6.18
C THR A 598 2.01 1.36 7.39
N VAL A 599 0.87 2.00 7.66
CA VAL A 599 -0.03 1.57 8.74
C VAL A 599 -0.69 0.24 8.34
N VAL A 600 -0.71 -0.73 9.25
CA VAL A 600 -1.39 -2.01 9.02
C VAL A 600 -2.64 -2.09 9.87
N VAL A 601 -3.80 -2.23 9.23
CA VAL A 601 -5.09 -2.43 9.89
C VAL A 601 -5.51 -3.89 9.71
N ASN A 602 -5.79 -4.58 10.81
CA ASN A 602 -6.33 -5.94 10.76
C ASN A 602 -7.83 -5.88 10.46
N GLU A 603 -8.30 -6.62 9.46
CA GLU A 603 -9.72 -6.72 9.11
C GLU A 603 -10.20 -8.17 9.16
N LEU A 604 -11.26 -8.43 9.94
CA LEU A 604 -11.89 -9.74 10.01
C LEU A 604 -12.68 -10.03 8.72
N ARG A 605 -12.38 -11.15 8.07
CA ARG A 605 -13.25 -11.75 7.05
C ARG A 605 -14.48 -12.34 7.73
N THR A 606 -15.66 -11.90 7.28
CA THR A 606 -16.99 -12.25 7.79
C THR A 606 -17.88 -12.74 6.65
N VAL A 607 -18.89 -13.55 6.95
CA VAL A 607 -19.87 -14.00 5.93
C VAL A 607 -20.63 -12.81 5.36
N SER A 608 -20.80 -12.77 4.04
CA SER A 608 -21.50 -11.69 3.36
C SER A 608 -22.95 -11.54 3.82
N LEU A 609 -23.31 -10.33 4.27
CA LEU A 609 -24.65 -9.96 4.77
C LEU A 609 -25.83 -10.49 3.93
N PRO A 610 -25.87 -10.30 2.59
CA PRO A 610 -27.00 -10.79 1.79
C PRO A 610 -27.08 -12.32 1.74
N LEU A 611 -25.94 -13.02 1.69
CA LEU A 611 -25.91 -14.49 1.72
C LEU A 611 -26.44 -15.03 3.05
N PHE A 612 -25.98 -14.46 4.17
CA PHE A 612 -26.46 -14.85 5.50
C PHE A 612 -27.97 -14.61 5.67
N ALA A 613 -28.47 -13.46 5.20
CA ALA A 613 -29.90 -13.15 5.23
C ALA A 613 -30.74 -14.13 4.40
N CYS A 614 -30.33 -14.41 3.16
CA CYS A 614 -31.03 -15.35 2.27
C CYS A 614 -31.04 -16.78 2.83
N MET A 615 -29.90 -17.29 3.31
CA MET A 615 -29.84 -18.65 3.89
C MET A 615 -30.65 -18.75 5.19
N THR A 616 -30.64 -17.70 6.02
CA THR A 616 -31.44 -17.65 7.25
C THR A 616 -32.94 -17.64 6.94
N ALA A 617 -33.39 -16.87 5.94
CA ALA A 617 -34.80 -16.86 5.52
C ALA A 617 -35.27 -18.26 5.04
N LEU A 618 -34.45 -18.98 4.26
CA LEU A 618 -34.74 -20.35 3.84
C LEU A 618 -34.81 -21.32 5.03
N CYS A 619 -33.93 -21.17 6.03
CA CYS A 619 -33.96 -21.97 7.25
C CYS A 619 -35.23 -21.71 8.07
N ILE A 620 -35.63 -20.44 8.25
CA ILE A 620 -36.86 -20.05 8.95
C ILE A 620 -38.10 -20.63 8.23
N ALA A 621 -38.18 -20.52 6.90
CA ALA A 621 -39.26 -21.11 6.12
C ALA A 621 -39.33 -22.64 6.30
N GLY A 622 -38.19 -23.33 6.35
CA GLY A 622 -38.11 -24.76 6.63
C GLY A 622 -38.56 -25.14 8.04
N ILE A 623 -38.22 -24.33 9.05
CA ILE A 623 -38.66 -24.52 10.45
C ILE A 623 -40.18 -24.33 10.56
N LEU A 624 -40.74 -23.29 9.93
CA LEU A 624 -42.19 -23.05 9.91
C LEU A 624 -42.94 -24.19 9.20
N ALA A 625 -42.43 -24.69 8.07
CA ALA A 625 -42.98 -25.85 7.39
C ALA A 625 -42.91 -27.13 8.25
N ALA A 626 -41.80 -27.37 8.95
CA ALA A 626 -41.65 -28.49 9.86
C ALA A 626 -42.64 -28.41 11.04
N ILE A 627 -42.84 -27.23 11.64
CA ILE A 627 -43.82 -27.00 12.71
C ILE A 627 -45.24 -27.25 12.21
N ALA A 628 -45.61 -26.74 11.02
CA ALA A 628 -46.92 -26.99 10.42
C ALA A 628 -47.17 -28.49 10.17
N LEU A 629 -46.15 -29.24 9.73
CA LEU A 629 -46.22 -30.69 9.58
C LEU A 629 -46.31 -31.44 10.93
N ILE A 630 -45.68 -30.95 12.01
CA ILE A 630 -45.87 -31.48 13.37
C ILE A 630 -47.34 -31.29 13.80
N VAL A 631 -47.89 -30.09 13.65
CA VAL A 631 -49.29 -29.78 14.00
C VAL A 631 -50.25 -30.67 13.21
N PHE A 632 -50.07 -30.80 11.89
CA PHE A 632 -50.85 -31.71 11.04
C PHE A 632 -50.77 -33.18 11.51
N ASN A 633 -49.57 -33.67 11.82
CA ASN A 633 -49.32 -35.04 12.31
C ASN A 633 -49.94 -35.31 13.70
N VAL A 634 -50.08 -34.29 14.55
CA VAL A 634 -50.76 -34.36 15.85
C VAL A 634 -52.28 -34.29 15.69
N LEU A 635 -52.82 -33.30 14.98
CA LEU A 635 -54.27 -33.11 14.79
C LEU A 635 -54.93 -34.32 14.10
N HIS A 636 -54.28 -34.86 13.07
CA HIS A 636 -54.81 -36.01 12.33
C HIS A 636 -54.28 -37.37 12.81
N ARG A 637 -53.70 -37.44 14.01
CA ARG A 637 -53.17 -38.66 14.66
C ARG A 637 -54.17 -39.82 14.75
N HIS A 638 -55.48 -39.54 14.65
CA HIS A 638 -56.55 -40.55 14.66
C HIS A 638 -56.82 -41.19 13.28
N ARG A 639 -56.33 -40.61 12.17
CA ARG A 639 -56.54 -41.15 10.82
C ARG A 639 -55.60 -42.34 10.55
N ARG A 640 -56.15 -43.44 10.00
CA ARG A 640 -55.42 -44.72 9.77
C ARG A 640 -54.09 -44.55 9.02
N VAL A 641 -54.06 -43.69 7.98
CA VAL A 641 -52.86 -43.37 7.19
C VAL A 641 -51.69 -42.88 8.06
N ILE A 642 -51.98 -42.00 9.02
CA ILE A 642 -50.97 -41.43 9.93
C ILE A 642 -50.63 -42.43 11.04
N GLN A 643 -51.61 -43.15 11.59
CA GLN A 643 -51.39 -44.18 12.62
C GLN A 643 -50.42 -45.27 12.14
N TRP A 644 -50.60 -45.80 10.92
CA TRP A 644 -49.74 -46.84 10.34
C TRP A 644 -48.33 -46.32 9.99
N SER A 645 -48.19 -45.01 9.75
CA SER A 645 -46.88 -44.35 9.58
C SER A 645 -46.13 -44.11 10.90
N HIS A 646 -46.74 -44.40 12.05
CA HIS A 646 -46.19 -44.18 13.39
C HIS A 646 -45.88 -42.70 13.69
N PRO A 647 -46.89 -41.92 14.14
CA PRO A 647 -46.79 -40.47 14.25
C PRO A 647 -45.69 -40.01 15.23
N ALA A 648 -45.34 -40.82 16.23
CA ALA A 648 -44.22 -40.57 17.13
C ALA A 648 -42.88 -40.38 16.40
N CYS A 649 -42.53 -41.29 15.47
CA CYS A 649 -41.30 -41.19 14.70
C CYS A 649 -41.36 -40.03 13.69
N ASN A 650 -42.53 -39.77 13.10
CA ASN A 650 -42.74 -38.60 12.24
C ASN A 650 -42.47 -37.29 12.99
N THR A 651 -42.95 -37.13 14.23
CA THR A 651 -42.68 -35.93 15.04
C THR A 651 -41.21 -35.82 15.43
N VAL A 652 -40.57 -36.89 15.94
CA VAL A 652 -39.14 -36.87 16.32
C VAL A 652 -38.25 -36.50 15.12
N MET A 653 -38.58 -37.00 13.93
CA MET A 653 -37.88 -36.66 12.70
C MET A 653 -37.98 -35.16 12.36
N LEU A 654 -39.20 -34.59 12.42
CA LEU A 654 -39.41 -33.16 12.16
C LEU A 654 -38.73 -32.27 13.20
N CYS A 655 -38.74 -32.66 14.48
CA CYS A 655 -37.98 -31.97 15.52
C CYS A 655 -36.46 -31.99 15.20
N GLY A 656 -35.93 -33.12 14.71
CA GLY A 656 -34.54 -33.19 14.23
C GLY A 656 -34.26 -32.25 13.06
N CYS A 657 -35.17 -32.17 12.09
CA CYS A 657 -35.08 -31.21 10.98
C CYS A 657 -35.06 -29.75 11.48
N CYS A 658 -35.89 -29.37 12.45
CA CYS A 658 -35.84 -28.04 13.05
C CYS A 658 -34.46 -27.75 13.67
N VAL A 659 -33.90 -28.69 14.44
CA VAL A 659 -32.59 -28.53 15.09
C VAL A 659 -31.45 -28.43 14.05
N CYS A 660 -31.50 -29.20 12.96
CA CYS A 660 -30.56 -29.06 11.84
C CYS A 660 -30.64 -27.67 11.17
N LEU A 661 -31.84 -27.13 10.96
CA LEU A 661 -32.01 -25.79 10.36
C LEU A 661 -31.56 -24.68 11.33
N CYS A 662 -31.74 -24.84 12.64
CA CYS A 662 -31.12 -23.96 13.64
C CYS A 662 -29.59 -24.05 13.63
N ALA A 663 -29.02 -25.24 13.41
CA ALA A 663 -27.57 -25.41 13.27
C ALA A 663 -27.01 -24.65 12.05
N ALA A 664 -27.73 -24.67 10.90
CA ALA A 664 -27.34 -23.92 9.71
C ALA A 664 -27.29 -22.41 9.96
N ILE A 665 -28.26 -21.84 10.69
CA ILE A 665 -28.22 -20.43 11.12
C ILE A 665 -27.00 -20.18 12.04
N ALA A 666 -26.78 -21.04 13.04
CA ALA A 666 -25.66 -20.90 13.99
C ALA A 666 -24.26 -21.00 13.34
N LEU A 667 -24.13 -21.67 12.19
CA LEU A 667 -22.89 -21.71 11.40
C LEU A 667 -22.54 -20.37 10.74
N GLY A 668 -23.54 -19.53 10.42
CA GLY A 668 -23.33 -18.24 9.74
C GLY A 668 -23.13 -17.04 10.68
N VAL A 669 -23.37 -17.20 11.98
CA VAL A 669 -23.08 -16.17 12.99
C VAL A 669 -21.58 -16.16 13.26
N ASP A 670 -20.87 -15.08 12.94
CA ASP A 670 -19.43 -14.91 13.15
C ASP A 670 -19.10 -13.83 14.21
N GLY A 671 -17.81 -13.49 14.37
CA GLY A 671 -17.30 -12.50 15.33
C GLY A 671 -17.88 -11.10 15.20
N ARG A 672 -18.58 -10.78 14.09
CA ARG A 672 -19.29 -9.52 13.90
C ARG A 672 -20.49 -9.36 14.85
N TRP A 673 -21.06 -10.47 15.32
CA TRP A 673 -22.17 -10.50 16.27
C TRP A 673 -21.77 -11.00 17.67
N VAL A 674 -20.66 -11.75 17.80
CA VAL A 674 -20.28 -12.43 19.04
C VAL A 674 -18.87 -12.06 19.46
N GLN A 675 -18.74 -11.41 20.62
CA GLN A 675 -17.45 -11.01 21.19
C GLN A 675 -16.49 -12.22 21.36
N PRO A 676 -15.16 -12.04 21.20
CA PRO A 676 -14.19 -13.14 21.21
C PRO A 676 -14.27 -14.07 22.43
N GLN A 677 -14.60 -13.55 23.61
CA GLN A 677 -14.75 -14.34 24.85
C GLN A 677 -15.86 -15.39 24.77
N HIS A 678 -16.96 -15.08 24.09
CA HIS A 678 -18.14 -15.95 23.97
C HIS A 678 -18.07 -16.89 22.75
N PHE A 679 -17.13 -16.65 21.83
CA PHE A 679 -17.02 -17.36 20.56
C PHE A 679 -16.79 -18.88 20.71
N SER A 680 -16.02 -19.32 21.70
CA SER A 680 -15.81 -20.75 22.00
C SER A 680 -17.12 -21.46 22.39
N GLY A 681 -18.05 -20.75 23.04
CA GLY A 681 -19.40 -21.27 23.32
C GLY A 681 -20.24 -21.46 22.05
N LEU A 682 -20.11 -20.54 21.09
CA LEU A 682 -20.73 -20.67 19.77
C LEU A 682 -20.14 -21.83 18.95
N CYS A 683 -18.81 -22.02 19.00
CA CYS A 683 -18.15 -23.19 18.38
C CYS A 683 -18.72 -24.51 18.91
N ALA A 684 -18.88 -24.64 20.23
CA ALA A 684 -19.52 -25.81 20.83
C ALA A 684 -20.99 -25.94 20.41
N ALA A 685 -21.78 -24.85 20.47
CA ALA A 685 -23.20 -24.86 20.11
C ALA A 685 -23.45 -25.32 18.66
N ARG A 686 -22.63 -24.87 17.70
CA ARG A 686 -22.67 -25.31 16.30
C ARG A 686 -22.54 -26.84 16.18
N ALA A 687 -21.54 -27.43 16.84
CA ALA A 687 -21.28 -28.87 16.82
C ALA A 687 -22.42 -29.67 17.49
N TRP A 688 -22.87 -29.23 18.66
CA TRP A 688 -23.96 -29.88 19.41
C TRP A 688 -25.30 -29.85 18.67
N LEU A 689 -25.69 -28.71 18.09
CA LEU A 689 -26.94 -28.61 17.31
C LEU A 689 -26.89 -29.53 16.07
N LEU A 690 -25.80 -29.49 15.29
CA LEU A 690 -25.70 -30.28 14.07
C LEU A 690 -25.74 -31.79 14.34
N ALA A 691 -25.00 -32.27 15.35
CA ALA A 691 -24.93 -33.69 15.67
C ALA A 691 -26.26 -34.25 16.22
N THR A 692 -26.89 -33.52 17.13
CA THR A 692 -28.16 -33.94 17.78
C THR A 692 -29.33 -33.89 16.81
N GLY A 693 -29.48 -32.82 16.02
CA GLY A 693 -30.50 -32.70 14.98
C GLY A 693 -30.41 -33.84 13.96
N PHE A 694 -29.19 -34.14 13.49
CA PHE A 694 -28.94 -35.26 12.58
C PHE A 694 -29.38 -36.59 13.17
N SER A 695 -29.00 -36.91 14.41
CA SER A 695 -29.38 -38.20 15.04
C SER A 695 -30.86 -38.30 15.37
N MET A 696 -31.54 -37.20 15.70
CA MET A 696 -33.00 -37.19 15.82
C MET A 696 -33.69 -37.48 14.48
N ALA A 697 -33.28 -36.78 13.41
CA ALA A 697 -33.84 -36.94 12.07
C ALA A 697 -33.55 -38.34 11.49
N TYR A 698 -32.27 -38.71 11.41
CA TYR A 698 -31.85 -39.98 10.84
C TYR A 698 -32.25 -41.18 11.71
N GLY A 699 -32.09 -41.10 13.03
CA GLY A 699 -32.48 -42.16 13.95
C GLY A 699 -33.98 -42.49 13.88
N ALA A 700 -34.84 -41.49 13.67
CA ALA A 700 -36.27 -41.71 13.47
C ALA A 700 -36.59 -42.41 12.14
N MET A 701 -35.90 -42.06 11.05
CA MET A 701 -36.03 -42.75 9.75
C MET A 701 -35.48 -44.19 9.82
N PHE A 702 -34.29 -44.37 10.40
CA PHE A 702 -33.66 -45.67 10.64
C PHE A 702 -34.58 -46.60 11.45
N THR A 703 -35.14 -46.11 12.57
CA THR A 703 -36.02 -46.91 13.46
C THR A 703 -37.28 -47.39 12.73
N LYS A 704 -37.82 -46.60 11.78
CA LYS A 704 -38.93 -47.05 10.92
C LYS A 704 -38.53 -48.21 10.01
N VAL A 705 -37.41 -48.09 9.30
CA VAL A 705 -36.94 -49.10 8.34
C VAL A 705 -36.54 -50.39 9.06
N TRP A 706 -35.78 -50.29 10.16
CA TRP A 706 -35.44 -51.42 11.04
C TRP A 706 -36.68 -52.19 11.52
N ARG A 707 -37.75 -51.47 11.89
CA ARG A 707 -39.02 -52.12 12.29
C ARG A 707 -39.70 -52.87 11.14
N VAL A 708 -39.66 -52.34 9.91
CA VAL A 708 -40.20 -53.04 8.73
C VAL A 708 -39.38 -54.30 8.45
N HIS A 709 -38.05 -54.18 8.41
CA HIS A 709 -37.14 -55.32 8.27
C HIS A 709 -37.37 -56.42 9.31
N ARG A 710 -37.52 -56.05 10.59
CA ARG A 710 -37.81 -56.98 11.69
C ARG A 710 -39.21 -57.61 11.61
N HIS A 711 -40.17 -56.98 10.92
CA HIS A 711 -41.49 -57.55 10.68
C HIS A 711 -41.48 -58.54 9.50
N THR A 712 -40.62 -58.35 8.50
CA THR A 712 -40.52 -59.24 7.34
C THR A 712 -39.61 -60.46 7.56
N THR A 713 -38.63 -60.35 8.46
CA THR A 713 -37.65 -61.43 8.77
C THR A 713 -38.08 -62.39 9.90
N LYS A 714 -39.21 -62.13 10.58
CA LYS A 714 -39.69 -62.98 11.68
C LYS A 714 -40.41 -64.24 11.18
N PRO A 715 -40.11 -65.44 11.71
CA PRO A 715 -40.86 -66.66 11.38
C PRO A 715 -42.31 -66.60 11.90
N LYS A 716 -43.24 -67.24 11.18
CA LYS A 716 -44.71 -67.12 11.38
C LYS A 716 -45.25 -67.65 12.72
N VAL A 717 -44.43 -68.37 13.50
CA VAL A 717 -44.86 -69.04 14.75
C VAL A 717 -45.06 -68.06 15.91
N ASP A 718 -44.41 -66.90 15.85
CA ASP A 718 -44.37 -65.93 16.95
C ASP A 718 -45.64 -65.04 16.98
N THR A 719 -46.53 -65.25 17.96
CA THR A 719 -47.85 -64.59 18.03
C THR A 719 -47.75 -63.06 18.20
N LYS A 720 -48.74 -62.31 17.68
CA LYS A 720 -48.77 -60.83 17.53
C LYS A 720 -48.60 -60.00 18.83
N LYS A 721 -47.42 -59.98 19.44
CA LYS A 721 -47.08 -59.02 20.52
C LYS A 721 -46.89 -57.61 19.94
N ARG A 722 -47.90 -56.74 20.12
CA ARG A 722 -47.88 -55.31 19.73
C ARG A 722 -46.70 -54.59 20.40
N MET A 723 -45.73 -54.12 19.60
CA MET A 723 -44.60 -53.33 20.12
C MET A 723 -45.09 -52.06 20.82
N HIS A 724 -44.73 -51.91 22.09
CA HIS A 724 -44.95 -50.68 22.86
C HIS A 724 -44.14 -49.52 22.30
N GLY A 725 -44.73 -48.32 22.29
CA GLY A 725 -44.16 -47.11 21.69
C GLY A 725 -42.78 -46.72 22.25
N TRP A 726 -42.54 -46.98 23.53
CA TRP A 726 -41.26 -46.74 24.21
C TRP A 726 -40.06 -47.38 23.47
N LYS A 727 -40.24 -48.59 22.90
CA LYS A 727 -39.18 -49.34 22.21
C LYS A 727 -38.75 -48.74 20.86
N LEU A 728 -39.36 -47.63 20.43
CA LEU A 728 -38.88 -46.83 19.30
C LEU A 728 -38.01 -45.65 19.79
N TYR A 729 -38.40 -45.00 20.89
CA TYR A 729 -37.61 -43.94 21.52
C TYR A 729 -36.26 -44.47 22.04
N THR A 730 -36.19 -45.70 22.54
CA THR A 730 -34.93 -46.30 23.01
C THR A 730 -33.86 -46.43 21.91
N MET A 731 -34.24 -46.60 20.64
CA MET A 731 -33.26 -46.71 19.54
C MET A 731 -32.70 -45.35 19.13
N VAL A 732 -33.55 -44.31 19.06
CA VAL A 732 -33.10 -42.93 18.81
C VAL A 732 -32.29 -42.40 19.98
N GLY A 733 -32.72 -42.68 21.21
CA GLY A 733 -32.01 -42.33 22.44
C GLY A 733 -30.61 -42.95 22.51
N GLY A 734 -30.44 -44.20 22.06
CA GLY A 734 -29.12 -44.83 21.98
C GLY A 734 -28.13 -44.06 21.09
N LEU A 735 -28.56 -43.63 19.90
CA LEU A 735 -27.72 -42.83 19.00
C LEU A 735 -27.36 -41.45 19.60
N LEU A 736 -28.30 -40.83 20.32
CA LEU A 736 -28.09 -39.54 20.99
C LEU A 736 -27.18 -39.65 22.24
N VAL A 737 -27.22 -40.77 22.96
CA VAL A 737 -26.29 -41.04 24.08
C VAL A 737 -24.86 -41.20 23.56
N VAL A 738 -24.66 -41.85 22.41
CA VAL A 738 -23.33 -41.94 21.77
C VAL A 738 -22.84 -40.56 21.32
N ASP A 739 -23.69 -39.73 20.70
CA ASP A 739 -23.32 -38.36 20.35
C ASP A 739 -22.95 -37.52 21.57
N ALA A 740 -23.77 -37.57 22.63
CA ALA A 740 -23.52 -36.82 23.85
C ALA A 740 -22.23 -37.26 24.55
N ALA A 741 -21.92 -38.56 24.55
CA ALA A 741 -20.67 -39.09 25.09
C ALA A 741 -19.45 -38.64 24.26
N LEU A 742 -19.52 -38.68 22.92
CA LEU A 742 -18.43 -38.25 22.05
C LEU A 742 -18.20 -36.73 22.14
N LEU A 743 -19.27 -35.92 22.15
CA LEU A 743 -19.16 -34.45 22.23
C LEU A 743 -18.75 -33.96 23.62
N THR A 744 -19.16 -34.61 24.71
CA THR A 744 -18.64 -34.29 26.05
C THR A 744 -17.18 -34.70 26.19
N ALA A 745 -16.78 -35.88 25.69
CA ALA A 745 -15.38 -36.29 25.67
C ALA A 745 -14.50 -35.31 24.88
N TRP A 746 -14.97 -34.86 23.70
CA TRP A 746 -14.28 -33.83 22.91
C TRP A 746 -14.17 -32.52 23.69
N GLN A 747 -15.28 -31.96 24.17
CA GLN A 747 -15.30 -30.66 24.85
C GLN A 747 -14.52 -30.65 26.18
N LEU A 748 -14.45 -31.77 26.89
CA LEU A 748 -13.68 -31.89 28.14
C LEU A 748 -12.18 -32.12 27.90
N ARG A 749 -11.80 -32.85 26.84
CA ARG A 749 -10.41 -33.25 26.60
C ARG A 749 -9.62 -32.27 25.71
N ASP A 750 -10.28 -31.68 24.74
CA ASP A 750 -9.71 -30.82 23.70
C ASP A 750 -10.79 -29.87 23.14
N PRO A 751 -11.26 -28.88 23.93
CA PRO A 751 -12.39 -28.03 23.57
C PRO A 751 -12.20 -27.28 22.25
N LEU A 752 -13.32 -27.05 21.54
CA LEU A 752 -13.34 -26.17 20.38
C LEU A 752 -13.09 -24.72 20.81
N GLN A 753 -12.10 -24.08 20.19
CA GLN A 753 -11.66 -22.72 20.50
C GLN A 753 -11.60 -21.87 19.22
N ARG A 754 -11.68 -20.55 19.40
CA ARG A 754 -11.37 -19.56 18.36
C ARG A 754 -9.90 -19.68 17.97
N ARG A 755 -9.61 -20.07 16.73
CA ARG A 755 -8.32 -19.79 16.07
C ARG A 755 -8.51 -18.65 15.07
N VAL A 756 -7.45 -17.88 14.85
CA VAL A 756 -7.39 -16.87 13.80
C VAL A 756 -6.28 -17.25 12.83
N GLU A 757 -6.64 -17.43 11.57
CA GLU A 757 -5.71 -17.54 10.45
C GLU A 757 -5.43 -16.14 9.90
N ILE A 758 -4.16 -15.83 9.63
CA ILE A 758 -3.71 -14.51 9.20
C ILE A 758 -3.22 -14.61 7.75
N PHE A 759 -3.81 -13.81 6.87
CA PHE A 759 -3.44 -13.74 5.45
C PHE A 759 -2.33 -12.70 5.21
N PRO A 760 -1.61 -12.80 4.07
CA PRO A 760 -0.68 -11.75 3.63
C PRO A 760 -1.39 -10.40 3.49
N LEU A 761 -0.60 -9.32 3.54
CA LEU A 761 -1.11 -7.95 3.40
C LEU A 761 -1.73 -7.72 2.01
N GLU A 762 -2.91 -7.13 2.01
CA GLU A 762 -3.64 -6.75 0.81
C GLU A 762 -3.57 -5.23 0.60
N ALA A 763 -3.78 -4.80 -0.65
CA ALA A 763 -3.88 -3.39 -0.99
C ALA A 763 -5.14 -2.77 -0.34
N PRO A 764 -5.15 -1.45 -0.04
CA PRO A 764 -6.34 -0.77 0.46
C PRO A 764 -7.51 -0.88 -0.54
N ARG A 765 -8.74 -0.87 -0.04
CA ARG A 765 -9.96 -0.90 -0.88
C ARG A 765 -10.16 0.37 -1.69
N HIS A 766 -9.62 1.50 -1.22
CA HIS A 766 -9.57 2.75 -1.94
C HIS A 766 -8.10 3.10 -2.21
N HIS A 767 -7.78 3.55 -3.43
CA HIS A 767 -6.41 3.91 -3.80
C HIS A 767 -5.84 5.09 -2.99
N ASP A 768 -6.67 5.77 -2.19
CA ASP A 768 -6.28 6.92 -1.40
C ASP A 768 -5.92 6.65 0.06
N ASP A 769 -6.15 5.44 0.58
CA ASP A 769 -5.78 5.10 1.95
C ASP A 769 -4.32 4.60 2.03
N ASP A 770 -3.44 5.30 2.75
CA ASP A 770 -2.04 4.92 2.98
C ASP A 770 -1.90 3.76 4.00
N VAL A 771 -2.72 2.72 3.85
CA VAL A 771 -2.96 1.64 4.82
C VAL A 771 -2.91 0.29 4.11
N HIS A 772 -2.16 -0.67 4.65
CA HIS A 772 -2.26 -2.07 4.24
C HIS A 772 -3.25 -2.82 5.10
N ILE A 773 -4.14 -3.60 4.46
CA ILE A 773 -5.13 -4.42 5.16
C ILE A 773 -4.48 -5.78 5.45
N ARG A 774 -4.54 -6.23 6.71
CA ARG A 774 -4.19 -7.61 7.10
C ARG A 774 -5.49 -8.40 7.28
N PRO A 775 -5.85 -9.33 6.38
CA PRO A 775 -7.08 -10.09 6.52
C PRO A 775 -6.91 -11.19 7.59
N GLU A 776 -7.89 -11.29 8.48
CA GLU A 776 -7.98 -12.32 9.52
C GLU A 776 -9.19 -13.22 9.28
N LEU A 777 -9.10 -14.51 9.63
CA LEU A 777 -10.17 -15.50 9.47
C LEU A 777 -10.37 -16.31 10.74
N GLU A 778 -11.57 -16.24 11.31
CA GLU A 778 -11.99 -17.00 12.49
C GLU A 778 -12.37 -18.45 12.15
N HIS A 779 -11.62 -19.40 12.69
CA HIS A 779 -11.92 -20.83 12.66
C HIS A 779 -12.35 -21.34 14.05
N CYS A 780 -13.22 -22.35 14.08
CA CYS A 780 -13.58 -23.10 15.29
C CYS A 780 -12.83 -24.43 15.32
N GLU A 781 -11.72 -24.52 16.05
CA GLU A 781 -10.86 -25.71 16.06
C GLU A 781 -10.43 -26.14 17.46
N SER A 782 -10.12 -27.43 17.59
CA SER A 782 -9.44 -28.03 18.75
C SER A 782 -8.00 -28.41 18.36
N LYS A 783 -7.13 -28.80 19.31
CA LYS A 783 -5.72 -29.10 18.99
C LYS A 783 -5.56 -30.34 18.10
N HIS A 784 -6.49 -31.29 18.18
CA HIS A 784 -6.52 -32.51 17.39
C HIS A 784 -7.81 -32.61 16.55
N ASN A 785 -8.24 -31.47 15.98
CA ASN A 785 -9.50 -31.31 15.25
C ASN A 785 -9.78 -32.45 14.24
N THR A 786 -8.77 -32.82 13.46
CA THR A 786 -8.84 -33.89 12.45
C THR A 786 -9.13 -35.27 13.04
N VAL A 787 -8.64 -35.58 14.23
CA VAL A 787 -8.88 -36.86 14.91
C VAL A 787 -10.33 -36.95 15.39
N TRP A 788 -10.83 -35.90 16.04
CA TRP A 788 -12.22 -35.85 16.52
C TRP A 788 -13.24 -35.83 15.39
N LEU A 789 -13.01 -35.05 14.34
CA LEU A 789 -13.81 -35.08 13.11
C LEU A 789 -13.77 -36.46 12.44
N GLY A 790 -12.60 -37.11 12.39
CA GLY A 790 -12.45 -38.48 11.87
C GLY A 790 -13.26 -39.51 12.64
N VAL A 791 -13.23 -39.48 13.98
CA VAL A 791 -14.04 -40.36 14.84
C VAL A 791 -15.54 -40.09 14.65
N MET A 792 -15.96 -38.83 14.66
CA MET A 792 -17.37 -38.45 14.49
C MET A 792 -17.91 -38.84 13.10
N TYR A 793 -17.19 -38.51 12.03
CA TYR A 793 -17.59 -38.87 10.67
C TYR A 793 -17.51 -40.38 10.42
N GLY A 794 -16.56 -41.10 11.02
CA GLY A 794 -16.48 -42.57 10.97
C GLY A 794 -17.70 -43.23 11.59
N TYR A 795 -18.06 -42.86 12.82
CA TYR A 795 -19.28 -43.35 13.49
C TYR A 795 -20.56 -43.03 12.68
N LYS A 796 -20.73 -41.77 12.26
CA LYS A 796 -21.90 -41.35 11.46
C LYS A 796 -21.95 -42.08 10.11
N GLY A 797 -20.80 -42.31 9.48
CA GLY A 797 -20.67 -43.07 8.23
C GLY A 797 -21.11 -44.52 8.38
N LEU A 798 -20.71 -45.22 9.45
CA LEU A 798 -21.17 -46.58 9.74
C LEU A 798 -22.69 -46.64 9.96
N VAL A 799 -23.27 -45.66 10.67
CA VAL A 799 -24.73 -45.54 10.87
C VAL A 799 -25.45 -45.27 9.53
N LEU A 800 -24.92 -44.40 8.67
CA LEU A 800 -25.43 -44.12 7.33
C LEU A 800 -25.41 -45.38 6.43
N VAL A 801 -24.31 -46.12 6.41
CA VAL A 801 -24.17 -47.36 5.62
C VAL A 801 -25.11 -48.45 6.12
N PHE A 802 -25.27 -48.60 7.44
CA PHE A 802 -26.19 -49.61 7.98
C PHE A 802 -27.66 -49.29 7.69
N GLY A 803 -28.07 -48.02 7.79
CA GLY A 803 -29.42 -47.61 7.37
C GLY A 803 -29.67 -47.72 5.87
N LEU A 804 -28.63 -47.49 5.04
CA LEU A 804 -28.67 -47.74 3.59
C LEU A 804 -28.90 -49.23 3.27
N PHE A 805 -28.20 -50.14 3.95
CA PHE A 805 -28.38 -51.59 3.83
C PHE A 805 -29.81 -52.01 4.17
N LEU A 806 -30.36 -51.54 5.30
CA LEU A 806 -31.75 -51.85 5.69
C LEU A 806 -32.79 -51.25 4.72
N ALA A 807 -32.50 -50.08 4.13
CA ALA A 807 -33.33 -49.46 3.10
C ALA A 807 -33.30 -50.23 1.77
N TYR A 808 -32.18 -50.91 1.46
CA TYR A 808 -32.07 -51.84 0.33
C TYR A 808 -32.88 -53.11 0.58
N GLU A 809 -32.70 -53.80 1.71
CA GLU A 809 -33.42 -55.05 2.03
C GLU A 809 -34.94 -54.87 2.04
N THR A 810 -35.43 -53.74 2.55
CA THR A 810 -36.88 -53.48 2.64
C THR A 810 -37.53 -53.01 1.32
N ARG A 811 -36.76 -52.81 0.23
CA ARG A 811 -37.25 -52.22 -1.03
C ARG A 811 -38.26 -53.08 -1.81
N SER A 812 -38.24 -54.40 -1.60
CA SER A 812 -39.04 -55.40 -2.35
C SER A 812 -40.44 -55.63 -1.76
N VAL A 813 -40.73 -55.10 -0.57
CA VAL A 813 -41.89 -55.46 0.26
C VAL A 813 -43.17 -54.76 -0.21
N LYS A 814 -43.81 -55.31 -1.26
CA LYS A 814 -45.02 -54.76 -1.90
C LYS A 814 -46.32 -55.09 -1.12
N VAL A 815 -46.57 -54.40 -0.01
CA VAL A 815 -47.84 -54.47 0.73
C VAL A 815 -48.50 -53.10 0.77
N ARG A 816 -49.76 -52.97 0.31
CA ARG A 816 -50.50 -51.69 0.19
C ARG A 816 -50.65 -50.91 1.52
N GLN A 817 -50.48 -51.58 2.66
CA GLN A 817 -50.49 -51.00 4.01
C GLN A 817 -49.11 -50.49 4.48
N ILE A 818 -48.03 -50.73 3.72
CA ILE A 818 -46.62 -50.53 4.12
C ILE A 818 -45.90 -49.48 3.24
N ASN A 819 -46.54 -48.93 2.19
CA ASN A 819 -45.95 -48.00 1.22
C ASN A 819 -45.15 -46.80 1.82
N ASP A 820 -45.42 -46.37 3.06
CA ASP A 820 -44.61 -45.38 3.81
C ASP A 820 -43.11 -45.74 3.87
N SER A 821 -42.77 -47.04 3.94
CA SER A 821 -41.39 -47.51 4.03
C SER A 821 -40.55 -47.13 2.81
N ARG A 822 -41.14 -47.14 1.61
CA ARG A 822 -40.44 -46.82 0.35
C ARG A 822 -40.02 -45.35 0.30
N TYR A 823 -40.88 -44.44 0.75
CA TYR A 823 -40.58 -43.01 0.81
C TYR A 823 -39.53 -42.69 1.88
N VAL A 824 -39.59 -43.36 3.04
CA VAL A 824 -38.54 -43.25 4.07
C VAL A 824 -37.21 -43.80 3.57
N GLY A 825 -37.22 -44.92 2.84
CA GLY A 825 -36.02 -45.46 2.18
C GLY A 825 -35.41 -44.47 1.18
N MET A 826 -36.23 -43.88 0.29
CA MET A 826 -35.80 -42.82 -0.64
C MET A 826 -35.21 -41.61 0.10
N SER A 827 -35.80 -41.21 1.23
CA SER A 827 -35.26 -40.16 2.09
C SER A 827 -33.87 -40.51 2.63
N ILE A 828 -33.65 -41.76 3.06
CA ILE A 828 -32.34 -42.24 3.54
C ILE A 828 -31.30 -42.21 2.41
N TYR A 829 -31.62 -42.64 1.19
CA TYR A 829 -30.70 -42.53 0.04
C TYR A 829 -30.26 -41.07 -0.19
N ASN A 830 -31.19 -40.12 -0.16
CA ASN A 830 -30.89 -38.70 -0.35
C ASN A 830 -30.00 -38.13 0.77
N VAL A 831 -30.27 -38.48 2.04
CA VAL A 831 -29.43 -38.05 3.18
C VAL A 831 -28.02 -38.60 3.05
N VAL A 832 -27.87 -39.90 2.75
CA VAL A 832 -26.56 -40.55 2.59
C VAL A 832 -25.73 -39.88 1.49
N VAL A 833 -26.31 -39.65 0.31
CA VAL A 833 -25.61 -39.03 -0.83
C VAL A 833 -25.18 -37.60 -0.51
N LEU A 834 -26.06 -36.78 0.07
CA LEU A 834 -25.73 -35.40 0.43
C LEU A 834 -24.62 -35.34 1.49
N CYS A 835 -24.70 -36.13 2.56
CA CYS A 835 -23.66 -36.14 3.60
C CYS A 835 -22.29 -36.60 3.07
N LEU A 836 -22.25 -37.61 2.17
CA LEU A 836 -21.00 -38.10 1.57
C LEU A 836 -20.37 -37.10 0.60
N ILE A 837 -21.16 -36.24 -0.06
CA ILE A 837 -20.65 -35.16 -0.92
C ILE A 837 -20.23 -33.95 -0.09
N THR A 838 -21.00 -33.58 0.94
CA THR A 838 -20.74 -32.34 1.69
C THR A 838 -19.48 -32.42 2.53
N ALA A 839 -19.28 -33.49 3.31
CA ALA A 839 -18.19 -33.56 4.29
C ALA A 839 -16.77 -33.43 3.65
N PRO A 840 -16.43 -34.10 2.53
CA PRO A 840 -15.13 -33.92 1.89
C PRO A 840 -14.95 -32.52 1.27
N VAL A 841 -15.98 -31.95 0.66
CA VAL A 841 -15.90 -30.63 0.01
C VAL A 841 -15.67 -29.53 1.04
N THR A 842 -16.36 -29.56 2.18
CA THR A 842 -16.16 -28.59 3.27
C THR A 842 -14.73 -28.58 3.81
N LEU A 843 -14.04 -29.72 3.83
CA LEU A 843 -12.63 -29.80 4.23
C LEU A 843 -11.67 -29.18 3.21
N VAL A 844 -12.06 -29.05 1.94
CA VAL A 844 -11.25 -28.45 0.87
C VAL A 844 -11.46 -26.94 0.76
N ILE A 845 -12.69 -26.45 0.97
CA ILE A 845 -13.05 -25.02 0.77
C ILE A 845 -13.01 -24.18 2.06
N ALA A 846 -12.41 -24.70 3.15
CA ALA A 846 -12.42 -24.08 4.48
C ALA A 846 -11.84 -22.65 4.53
N SER A 847 -10.93 -22.29 3.63
CA SER A 847 -10.35 -20.93 3.52
C SER A 847 -11.27 -19.89 2.87
N GLN A 848 -12.42 -20.31 2.31
CA GLN A 848 -13.40 -19.41 1.67
C GLN A 848 -14.74 -19.46 2.43
N GLN A 849 -14.92 -18.54 3.39
CA GLN A 849 -16.11 -18.50 4.27
C GLN A 849 -17.44 -18.52 3.52
N ASP A 850 -17.67 -17.60 2.58
CA ASP A 850 -18.94 -17.53 1.84
C ASP A 850 -19.25 -18.84 1.11
N ALA A 851 -18.25 -19.44 0.45
CA ALA A 851 -18.39 -20.70 -0.27
C ALA A 851 -18.69 -21.87 0.69
N ALA A 852 -17.93 -21.98 1.79
CA ALA A 852 -18.11 -23.01 2.81
C ALA A 852 -19.49 -22.90 3.48
N PHE A 853 -19.89 -21.69 3.90
CA PHE A 853 -21.17 -21.42 4.54
C PHE A 853 -22.35 -21.67 3.60
N ALA A 854 -22.30 -21.16 2.36
CA ALA A 854 -23.36 -21.36 1.37
C ALA A 854 -23.56 -22.85 1.09
N PHE A 855 -22.48 -23.58 0.82
CA PHE A 855 -22.53 -24.98 0.44
C PHE A 855 -23.04 -25.90 1.57
N VAL A 856 -22.56 -25.71 2.80
CA VAL A 856 -23.04 -26.48 3.96
C VAL A 856 -24.50 -26.14 4.28
N SER A 857 -24.87 -24.86 4.26
CA SER A 857 -26.25 -24.43 4.55
C SER A 857 -27.24 -24.96 3.50
N LEU A 858 -26.92 -24.85 2.21
CA LEU A 858 -27.74 -25.39 1.13
C LEU A 858 -27.89 -26.91 1.24
N ALA A 859 -26.83 -27.64 1.58
CA ALA A 859 -26.89 -29.09 1.77
C ALA A 859 -27.85 -29.47 2.92
N ILE A 860 -27.77 -28.80 4.07
CA ILE A 860 -28.66 -29.03 5.22
C ILE A 860 -30.12 -28.68 4.86
N VAL A 861 -30.35 -27.51 4.25
CA VAL A 861 -31.67 -27.03 3.82
C VAL A 861 -32.30 -28.01 2.83
N PHE A 862 -31.61 -28.33 1.74
CA PHE A 862 -32.10 -29.24 0.69
C PHE A 862 -32.38 -30.65 1.24
N CYS A 863 -31.50 -31.18 2.10
CA CYS A 863 -31.69 -32.46 2.78
C CYS A 863 -32.97 -32.48 3.63
N CYS A 864 -33.21 -31.42 4.42
CA CYS A 864 -34.41 -31.30 5.26
C CYS A 864 -35.68 -31.15 4.42
N PHE A 865 -35.71 -30.24 3.45
CA PHE A 865 -36.87 -29.99 2.60
C PHE A 865 -37.26 -31.24 1.79
N LEU A 866 -36.31 -31.93 1.15
CA LEU A 866 -36.61 -33.18 0.44
C LEU A 866 -37.13 -34.28 1.37
N SER A 867 -36.54 -34.42 2.55
CA SER A 867 -36.96 -35.45 3.51
C SER A 867 -38.38 -35.21 4.03
N MET A 868 -38.73 -33.95 4.32
CA MET A 868 -40.09 -33.56 4.67
C MET A 868 -41.06 -33.80 3.52
N ALA A 869 -40.72 -33.37 2.30
CA ALA A 869 -41.58 -33.49 1.13
C ALA A 869 -41.89 -34.96 0.80
N LEU A 870 -40.87 -35.81 0.67
CA LEU A 870 -41.03 -37.24 0.33
C LEU A 870 -41.89 -37.97 1.37
N ILE A 871 -41.72 -37.66 2.66
CA ILE A 871 -42.37 -38.39 3.74
C ILE A 871 -43.79 -37.85 4.02
N PHE A 872 -44.10 -36.57 3.78
CA PHE A 872 -45.41 -35.99 4.12
C PHE A 872 -46.33 -35.66 2.95
N VAL A 873 -45.84 -35.29 1.76
CA VAL A 873 -46.72 -34.95 0.62
C VAL A 873 -47.71 -36.08 0.29
N PRO A 874 -47.32 -37.37 0.23
CA PRO A 874 -48.27 -38.47 0.01
C PRO A 874 -49.30 -38.66 1.13
N LYS A 875 -49.04 -38.15 2.34
CA LYS A 875 -49.95 -38.26 3.50
C LYS A 875 -50.95 -37.11 3.54
N VAL A 876 -50.49 -35.90 3.18
CA VAL A 876 -51.34 -34.72 3.05
C VAL A 876 -52.32 -34.90 1.90
N SER A 877 -51.87 -35.34 0.72
CA SER A 877 -52.76 -35.63 -0.42
C SER A 877 -53.81 -36.70 -0.09
N SER A 878 -53.40 -37.85 0.44
CA SER A 878 -54.34 -38.90 0.88
C SER A 878 -55.31 -38.43 1.98
N ALA A 879 -54.93 -37.48 2.84
CA ALA A 879 -55.83 -36.93 3.83
C ALA A 879 -56.88 -35.98 3.22
N ILE A 880 -56.51 -35.19 2.22
CA ILE A 880 -57.43 -34.30 1.49
C ILE A 880 -58.39 -35.12 0.60
N GLU A 881 -57.87 -36.10 -0.14
CA GLU A 881 -58.64 -36.98 -1.02
C GLU A 881 -59.73 -37.77 -0.26
N ILE A 882 -59.40 -38.31 0.92
CA ILE A 882 -60.38 -38.96 1.81
C ILE A 882 -61.42 -37.95 2.34
N SER A 883 -61.06 -36.68 2.52
CA SER A 883 -62.00 -35.63 2.92
C SER A 883 -63.03 -35.39 1.82
N ASN A 884 -62.57 -35.18 0.58
CA ASN A 884 -63.43 -34.98 -0.58
C ASN A 884 -64.30 -36.22 -0.87
N THR A 885 -63.75 -37.43 -0.73
CA THR A 885 -64.49 -38.70 -0.89
C THR A 885 -65.59 -38.86 0.17
N SER A 886 -65.34 -38.37 1.39
CA SER A 886 -66.33 -38.40 2.49
C SER A 886 -67.45 -37.38 2.25
N TYR A 887 -67.11 -36.19 1.74
CA TYR A 887 -68.07 -35.18 1.30
C TYR A 887 -68.94 -35.68 0.14
N LEU A 888 -68.34 -36.34 -0.86
CA LEU A 888 -69.04 -36.92 -2.00
C LEU A 888 -70.00 -38.04 -1.57
N LYS A 889 -69.59 -38.90 -0.62
CA LYS A 889 -70.49 -39.90 -0.02
C LYS A 889 -71.64 -39.28 0.78
N PHE A 890 -71.39 -38.17 1.48
CA PHE A 890 -72.45 -37.45 2.19
C PHE A 890 -73.50 -36.91 1.20
N CYS A 891 -73.09 -36.25 0.12
CA CYS A 891 -73.99 -35.81 -0.95
C CYS A 891 -74.77 -36.98 -1.57
N PHE A 892 -74.10 -38.10 -1.89
CA PHE A 892 -74.76 -39.27 -2.48
C PHE A 892 -75.80 -39.93 -1.54
N THR A 893 -75.56 -39.86 -0.22
CA THR A 893 -76.51 -40.34 0.80
C THR A 893 -77.70 -39.40 0.91
N LEU A 894 -77.48 -38.08 0.83
CA LEU A 894 -78.52 -37.05 0.82
C LEU A 894 -79.41 -37.16 -0.42
N GLU A 895 -78.81 -37.40 -1.58
CA GLU A 895 -79.49 -37.64 -2.86
C GLU A 895 -80.38 -38.89 -2.81
N GLN A 896 -79.88 -40.01 -2.27
CA GLN A 896 -80.68 -41.21 -2.06
C GLN A 896 -81.86 -40.98 -1.09
N TYR A 897 -81.67 -40.16 -0.05
CA TYR A 897 -82.74 -39.81 0.89
C TYR A 897 -83.84 -38.97 0.22
N LEU A 898 -83.47 -37.97 -0.59
CA LEU A 898 -84.39 -37.17 -1.40
C LEU A 898 -85.18 -38.03 -2.40
N ILE A 899 -84.50 -38.94 -3.12
CA ILE A 899 -85.16 -39.87 -4.06
C ILE A 899 -86.17 -40.78 -3.34
N GLN A 900 -85.86 -41.22 -2.12
CA GLN A 900 -86.77 -42.02 -1.30
C GLN A 900 -88.02 -41.22 -0.88
N GLN A 901 -87.85 -39.94 -0.54
CA GLN A 901 -88.93 -39.05 -0.13
C GLN A 901 -89.87 -38.70 -1.30
N VAL A 902 -89.32 -38.42 -2.50
CA VAL A 902 -90.11 -38.21 -3.72
C VAL A 902 -90.92 -39.46 -4.10
N LYS A 903 -90.34 -40.66 -3.95
CA LYS A 903 -91.06 -41.93 -4.16
C LYS A 903 -92.19 -42.18 -3.14
N CYS A 904 -92.11 -41.63 -1.93
CA CYS A 904 -93.23 -41.66 -0.99
C CYS A 904 -94.36 -40.72 -1.43
N LEU A 905 -94.04 -39.47 -1.78
CA LEU A 905 -95.03 -38.49 -2.26
C LEU A 905 -95.77 -39.00 -3.52
N GLN A 906 -95.05 -39.55 -4.50
CA GLN A 906 -95.67 -40.17 -5.68
C GLN A 906 -96.54 -41.39 -5.35
N LYS A 907 -96.29 -42.10 -4.25
CA LYS A 907 -97.19 -43.18 -3.76
C LYS A 907 -98.45 -42.60 -3.13
N GLU A 908 -98.34 -41.58 -2.29
CA GLU A 908 -99.52 -40.91 -1.70
C GLU A 908 -100.41 -40.26 -2.77
N GLU A 909 -99.81 -39.65 -3.78
CA GLU A 909 -100.51 -39.03 -4.90
C GLU A 909 -101.21 -40.09 -5.77
N ARG A 910 -100.56 -41.21 -6.08
CA ARG A 910 -101.21 -42.37 -6.72
C ARG A 910 -102.34 -42.95 -5.86
N ILE A 911 -102.20 -42.96 -4.53
CA ILE A 911 -103.26 -43.42 -3.62
C ILE A 911 -104.43 -42.42 -3.60
N ARG A 912 -104.19 -41.10 -3.68
CA ARG A 912 -105.26 -40.10 -3.86
C ARG A 912 -106.00 -40.33 -5.19
N VAL A 913 -105.29 -40.45 -6.30
CA VAL A 913 -105.90 -40.70 -7.63
C VAL A 913 -106.65 -42.02 -7.65
N LEU A 914 -106.16 -43.08 -6.99
CA LEU A 914 -106.88 -44.35 -6.87
C LEU A 914 -108.13 -44.24 -5.99
N LYS A 915 -108.10 -43.48 -4.89
CA LYS A 915 -109.30 -43.19 -4.08
C LYS A 915 -110.32 -42.35 -4.84
N GLN A 916 -109.86 -41.38 -5.61
CA GLN A 916 -110.71 -40.53 -6.45
C GLN A 916 -111.37 -41.36 -7.56
N LYS A 917 -110.62 -42.26 -8.21
CA LYS A 917 -111.17 -43.25 -9.17
C LYS A 917 -112.04 -44.33 -8.53
N LEU A 918 -111.89 -44.60 -7.23
CA LEU A 918 -112.84 -45.43 -6.49
C LEU A 918 -114.16 -44.68 -6.28
N ALA A 919 -114.10 -43.43 -5.82
CA ALA A 919 -115.29 -42.59 -5.64
C ALA A 919 -116.03 -42.32 -6.97
N GLU A 920 -115.29 -42.13 -8.08
CA GLU A 920 -115.85 -42.04 -9.43
C GLU A 920 -116.52 -43.36 -9.86
N ARG A 921 -115.98 -44.51 -9.47
CA ARG A 921 -116.59 -45.84 -9.73
C ARG A 921 -117.77 -46.14 -8.80
N GLU A 922 -117.76 -45.67 -7.57
CA GLU A 922 -118.87 -45.80 -6.62
C GLU A 922 -120.03 -44.87 -7.03
N ALA A 923 -119.74 -43.70 -7.60
CA ALA A 923 -120.74 -42.86 -8.26
C ALA A 923 -121.27 -43.49 -9.57
N ALA A 924 -120.39 -44.01 -10.43
CA ALA A 924 -120.80 -44.66 -11.68
C ALA A 924 -121.48 -46.04 -11.48
N ALA A 925 -121.43 -46.61 -10.27
CA ALA A 925 -122.17 -47.82 -9.91
C ALA A 925 -123.64 -47.55 -9.53
N ALA A 926 -124.06 -46.28 -9.45
CA ALA A 926 -125.46 -45.91 -9.22
C ALA A 926 -126.31 -45.96 -10.51
N ASP A 927 -125.72 -45.54 -11.65
CA ASP A 927 -126.38 -45.49 -12.96
C ASP A 927 -125.79 -46.54 -13.93
N GLY A 928 -126.17 -47.80 -13.76
CA GLY A 928 -125.85 -48.86 -14.72
C GLY A 928 -126.96 -49.06 -15.75
N VAL A 929 -126.61 -49.50 -16.97
CA VAL A 929 -127.28 -50.57 -17.74
C VAL A 929 -126.63 -50.75 -19.14
N THR A 930 -126.09 -51.96 -19.40
CA THR A 930 -125.75 -52.55 -20.72
C THR A 930 -124.70 -51.84 -21.61
N GLN A 931 -123.97 -52.50 -22.53
CA GLN A 931 -123.93 -53.92 -22.94
C GLN A 931 -122.52 -54.34 -23.43
N ASP A 932 -122.29 -55.65 -23.52
CA ASP A 932 -121.59 -56.44 -24.57
C ASP A 932 -120.61 -55.75 -25.55
N VAL A 933 -119.52 -56.34 -26.07
CA VAL A 933 -118.67 -57.54 -25.82
C VAL A 933 -117.82 -57.69 -27.11
N GLN A 934 -116.50 -57.93 -26.98
CA GLN A 934 -115.55 -58.30 -28.07
C GLN A 934 -115.36 -57.28 -29.24
N ASP A 935 -114.17 -57.11 -29.85
CA ASP A 935 -112.80 -57.58 -29.58
C ASP A 935 -111.83 -56.42 -30.03
N GLU A 936 -110.56 -56.48 -30.47
CA GLU A 936 -109.63 -57.54 -30.90
C GLU A 936 -108.15 -57.11 -30.66
N HIS A 937 -107.22 -57.30 -31.61
CA HIS A 937 -105.77 -57.07 -31.41
C HIS A 937 -105.25 -55.64 -31.70
N ILE A 938 -104.42 -55.11 -30.79
CA ILE A 938 -102.95 -54.94 -30.94
C ILE A 938 -102.32 -54.47 -29.61
#